data_AF-A0A382AT24-F1
#
_entry.id   AF-A0A382AT24-F1
#
_cell.length_a   1.000
_cell.length_b   1.000
_cell.length_c   1.000
_cell.angle_alpha   90.00
_cell.angle_beta   90.00
_cell.angle_gamma   90.00
#
_symmetry.space_group_name_H-M   'P 1'
#
loop_
_entity.id
_entity.type
_entity.pdbx_description
1 polymer ?
#
loop_
_entity_poly.entity_id
_entity_poly.type
_entity_poly.pdbx_seq_one_letter_code
_entity_poly.pdbx_strand_id
1 'polypeptide(L)'
;MKKGISANYIVLPLALTLVLFQDLLGQSLSFDGDQDYVNVNTVASEMHVGEADWAVSFWVKPDLSSFPENDSYILGVNTSTGGNALHVGLKKDTGYPIVFEINSIHITGSTGATDQEWNHIVYSKLGYTGTIYLNGVSQGTHGAYHSLYNTHQWTIGGEYDSQVLSNEFVGLVDEVAVWDDDLTAAEVTALYNSGAPLSASTNAGDYTSQGDLQAYWLMNEGSGSTIADTTTNNNSGTITGATWSTDTPGSSSSTTTPDYKWFSSDSSGGPIYSWQDITSTGTQIPMSGDDQNTGPHPIGFSFPYYGTEYTTFRITTNGWISFTNTTSNLSNIELPDASAPEAMLALFWDDLHFYSVDRAYYYSDGSQLVVTFNDVRRYQQETTTSYTFQVILNSNGQILYQYNTMTGINVGWGATIGWQDETRTQGGTVVHNYSNYDLIHDGWAVRIEDINAGLAPPSGFTATASYQNVDLSWTASSSDSVTNYVIYRGTSSTSLPPLDSVASSVTSYSNTSLTNGTAYYYGLKSKSASGSYSVMRTASATPNVAPPTSLSATASTSQVTLSWTVATGEGVEKTFIYQGTSSSSLILADSTSDASTATKTITGLTNNTTYYFNIRSRADDGSLSSVTSYVEATPVYSGPVWWVSASVSTDGDGTSTTPFRYISSAITAAAEDDTVKLT
;
A
#
# COMPACT_ATOMS: atom_id res chain seq x y z
N MET A 1 -53.65 10.49 35.68
CA MET A 1 -53.70 10.17 34.24
C MET A 1 -52.32 10.41 33.65
N LYS A 2 -51.51 9.35 33.47
CA LYS A 2 -50.58 9.09 32.34
C LYS A 2 -49.65 7.93 32.74
N LYS A 3 -49.67 6.91 31.88
CA LYS A 3 -48.87 5.67 31.87
C LYS A 3 -47.44 5.94 31.38
N GLY A 4 -46.51 5.05 31.74
CA GLY A 4 -45.23 4.80 31.06
C GLY A 4 -44.52 3.64 31.78
N ILE A 5 -44.87 2.38 31.47
CA ILE A 5 -44.14 1.43 30.59
C ILE A 5 -42.70 1.17 31.07
N SER A 6 -42.51 0.03 31.73
CA SER A 6 -41.21 -0.58 32.00
C SER A 6 -40.83 -1.52 30.86
N ALA A 7 -39.64 -1.35 30.28
CA ALA A 7 -39.04 -2.34 29.39
C ALA A 7 -37.92 -3.08 30.15
N ASN A 8 -38.08 -4.39 30.28
CA ASN A 8 -37.04 -5.29 30.76
C ASN A 8 -36.03 -5.52 29.64
N TYR A 9 -34.75 -5.28 29.88
CA TYR A 9 -33.67 -5.72 29.00
C TYR A 9 -33.14 -7.07 29.50
N ILE A 10 -33.26 -8.08 28.64
CA ILE A 10 -32.61 -9.40 28.78
C ILE A 10 -31.16 -9.22 28.32
N VAL A 11 -30.20 -9.54 29.20
CA VAL A 11 -28.78 -9.62 28.86
C VAL A 11 -28.50 -11.04 28.35
N LEU A 12 -28.17 -11.17 27.06
CA LEU A 12 -27.54 -12.38 26.50
C LEU A 12 -26.03 -12.12 26.42
N PRO A 13 -25.16 -13.02 26.94
CA PRO A 13 -23.73 -12.89 26.78
C PRO A 13 -23.34 -13.37 25.38
N LEU A 14 -22.90 -12.47 24.51
CA LEU A 14 -22.27 -12.85 23.25
C LEU A 14 -20.81 -13.21 23.53
N ALA A 15 -20.47 -14.48 23.43
CA ALA A 15 -19.09 -14.94 23.41
C ALA A 15 -18.48 -14.56 22.06
N LEU A 16 -17.63 -13.53 22.05
CA LEU A 16 -16.84 -13.17 20.88
C LEU A 16 -15.55 -14.00 20.91
N THR A 17 -15.50 -15.03 20.08
CA THR A 17 -14.28 -15.81 19.86
C THR A 17 -13.34 -14.97 19.01
N LEU A 18 -12.21 -14.59 19.60
CA LEU A 18 -11.14 -13.82 18.98
C LEU A 18 -10.43 -14.69 17.94
N VAL A 19 -10.59 -14.39 16.65
CA VAL A 19 -9.65 -14.83 15.61
C VAL A 19 -8.73 -13.65 15.33
N LEU A 20 -7.45 -13.83 15.68
CA LEU A 20 -6.35 -12.92 15.37
C LEU A 20 -6.16 -12.92 13.85
N PHE A 21 -6.48 -11.81 13.18
CA PHE A 21 -6.03 -11.61 11.81
C PHE A 21 -4.60 -11.10 11.81
N GLN A 22 -3.70 -11.93 11.29
CA GLN A 22 -2.41 -11.50 10.73
C GLN A 22 -2.68 -10.47 9.62
N ASP A 23 -1.72 -9.62 9.32
CA ASP A 23 -1.77 -8.70 8.17
C ASP A 23 -2.18 -9.48 6.90
N LEU A 24 -3.43 -9.33 6.43
CA LEU A 24 -3.85 -9.97 5.18
C LEU A 24 -3.84 -8.94 4.05
N LEU A 25 -2.74 -9.01 3.29
CA LEU A 25 -2.75 -8.79 1.84
C LEU A 25 -3.94 -9.57 1.26
N GLY A 26 -4.70 -8.98 0.34
CA GLY A 26 -5.78 -9.69 -0.36
C GLY A 26 -5.25 -11.00 -0.96
N GLN A 27 -6.08 -12.04 -1.02
CA GLN A 27 -5.73 -13.34 -1.58
C GLN A 27 -6.79 -13.78 -2.59
N SER A 28 -6.45 -14.76 -3.42
CA SER A 28 -7.34 -15.43 -4.37
C SER A 28 -7.13 -16.95 -4.28
N LEU A 29 -7.92 -17.71 -5.04
CA LEU A 29 -7.82 -19.18 -5.08
C LEU A 29 -7.24 -19.65 -6.42
N SER A 30 -6.19 -20.48 -6.36
CA SER A 30 -5.47 -21.06 -7.48
C SER A 30 -5.92 -22.49 -7.73
N PHE A 31 -6.29 -22.76 -8.98
CA PHE A 31 -6.70 -24.06 -9.50
C PHE A 31 -5.65 -24.55 -10.49
N ASP A 32 -5.16 -25.78 -10.33
CA ASP A 32 -4.08 -26.36 -11.12
C ASP A 32 -4.54 -27.36 -12.20
N GLY A 33 -5.84 -27.66 -12.24
CA GLY A 33 -6.45 -28.57 -13.20
C GLY A 33 -6.42 -30.04 -12.81
N ASP A 34 -6.04 -30.40 -11.58
CA ASP A 34 -6.09 -31.77 -11.06
C ASP A 34 -7.07 -31.88 -9.88
N GLN A 35 -8.35 -32.11 -10.18
CA GLN A 35 -9.42 -32.30 -9.19
C GLN A 35 -9.61 -31.13 -8.21
N ASP A 36 -9.29 -29.91 -8.66
CA ASP A 36 -9.48 -28.67 -7.92
C ASP A 36 -10.89 -28.12 -8.10
N TYR A 37 -11.64 -27.96 -7.01
CA TYR A 37 -12.95 -27.31 -7.04
C TYR A 37 -13.37 -26.75 -5.68
N VAL A 38 -14.31 -25.81 -5.70
CA VAL A 38 -15.05 -25.39 -4.51
C VAL A 38 -16.49 -25.86 -4.61
N ASN A 39 -16.96 -26.61 -3.61
CA ASN A 39 -18.38 -26.93 -3.48
C ASN A 39 -19.14 -25.77 -2.86
N VAL A 40 -20.15 -25.24 -3.57
CA VAL A 40 -21.01 -24.15 -3.12
C VAL A 40 -22.50 -24.50 -3.25
N ASN A 41 -22.85 -25.79 -3.08
CA ASN A 41 -24.22 -26.31 -3.26
C ASN A 41 -25.28 -25.58 -2.42
N THR A 42 -24.89 -24.96 -1.30
CA THR A 42 -25.78 -24.22 -0.40
C THR A 42 -26.47 -23.05 -1.11
N VAL A 43 -25.80 -22.39 -2.08
CA VAL A 43 -26.41 -21.29 -2.84
C VAL A 43 -27.64 -21.73 -3.65
N ALA A 44 -27.76 -23.02 -3.97
CA ALA A 44 -28.88 -23.54 -4.76
C ALA A 44 -30.23 -23.38 -4.06
N SER A 45 -30.28 -23.23 -2.72
CA SER A 45 -31.54 -22.96 -2.01
C SER A 45 -32.03 -21.52 -2.13
N GLU A 46 -31.14 -20.59 -2.50
CA GLU A 46 -31.49 -19.17 -2.70
C GLU A 46 -31.99 -18.92 -4.13
N MET A 47 -31.78 -19.87 -5.04
CA MET A 47 -32.20 -19.74 -6.43
C MET A 47 -33.67 -20.16 -6.59
N HIS A 48 -34.46 -19.26 -7.18
CA HIS A 48 -35.88 -19.51 -7.46
C HIS A 48 -36.07 -20.39 -8.71
N VAL A 49 -37.14 -21.18 -8.74
CA VAL A 49 -37.46 -22.06 -9.87
C VAL A 49 -38.07 -21.31 -11.06
N GLY A 50 -37.71 -21.69 -12.29
CA GLY A 50 -38.37 -21.24 -13.52
C GLY A 50 -37.86 -19.90 -14.08
N GLU A 51 -38.76 -18.93 -14.24
CA GLU A 51 -38.49 -17.64 -14.92
C GLU A 51 -37.70 -16.64 -14.07
N ALA A 52 -37.27 -17.02 -12.87
CA ALA A 52 -36.57 -16.11 -11.96
C ALA A 52 -35.30 -15.54 -12.57
N ASP A 53 -35.15 -14.24 -12.36
CA ASP A 53 -33.98 -13.47 -12.72
C ASP A 53 -32.85 -13.83 -11.74
N TRP A 54 -31.62 -13.88 -12.23
CA TRP A 54 -30.46 -14.14 -11.38
C TRP A 54 -29.17 -13.81 -12.14
N ALA A 55 -28.09 -13.63 -11.39
CA ALA A 55 -26.77 -13.42 -11.97
C ALA A 55 -25.66 -14.07 -11.14
N VAL A 56 -24.52 -14.31 -11.78
CA VAL A 56 -23.27 -14.71 -11.16
C VAL A 56 -22.11 -13.96 -11.77
N SER A 57 -21.18 -13.55 -10.92
CA SER A 57 -19.97 -12.83 -11.26
C SER A 57 -18.76 -13.54 -10.68
N PHE A 58 -17.65 -13.53 -11.41
CA PHE A 58 -16.35 -13.95 -10.91
C PHE A 58 -15.24 -13.16 -11.59
N TRP A 59 -14.20 -12.85 -10.83
CA TRP A 59 -12.90 -12.44 -11.38
C TRP A 59 -12.05 -13.68 -11.59
N VAL A 60 -11.42 -13.79 -12.76
CA VAL A 60 -10.59 -14.94 -13.13
C VAL A 60 -9.31 -14.53 -13.83
N LYS A 61 -8.23 -15.24 -13.55
CA LYS A 61 -6.95 -15.15 -14.25
C LYS A 61 -6.61 -16.50 -14.87
N PRO A 62 -7.07 -16.78 -16.11
CA PRO A 62 -6.93 -18.11 -16.70
C PRO A 62 -5.49 -18.39 -17.13
N ASP A 63 -5.06 -19.65 -17.03
CA ASP A 63 -3.94 -20.21 -17.79
C ASP A 63 -4.53 -21.08 -18.90
N LEU A 64 -4.91 -20.43 -20.00
CA LEU A 64 -5.63 -21.07 -21.10
C LEU A 64 -4.86 -22.28 -21.64
N SER A 65 -3.54 -22.16 -21.75
CA SER A 65 -2.68 -23.21 -22.31
C SER A 65 -2.68 -24.49 -21.48
N SER A 66 -2.95 -24.36 -20.18
CA SER A 66 -2.93 -25.45 -19.19
C SER A 66 -4.29 -26.10 -18.97
N PHE A 67 -5.39 -25.56 -19.51
CA PHE A 67 -6.71 -26.22 -19.45
C PHE A 67 -6.63 -27.67 -19.95
N PRO A 68 -7.14 -28.68 -19.22
CA PRO A 68 -6.97 -30.08 -19.61
C PRO A 68 -7.76 -30.42 -20.89
N GLU A 69 -8.90 -29.76 -21.10
CA GLU A 69 -9.79 -29.91 -22.26
C GLU A 69 -9.86 -28.65 -23.13
N ASN A 70 -10.57 -28.76 -24.26
CA ASN A 70 -10.79 -27.65 -25.19
C ASN A 70 -11.71 -26.54 -24.61
N ASP A 71 -12.50 -26.90 -23.60
CA ASP A 71 -13.45 -26.07 -22.89
C ASP A 71 -13.22 -26.28 -21.39
N SER A 72 -13.19 -25.20 -20.63
CA SER A 72 -12.98 -25.23 -19.19
C SER A 72 -14.06 -24.41 -18.50
N TYR A 73 -14.63 -24.92 -17.39
CA TYR A 73 -15.74 -24.30 -16.70
C TYR A 73 -15.34 -23.71 -15.35
N ILE A 74 -15.62 -22.42 -15.19
CA ILE A 74 -15.39 -21.69 -13.95
C ILE A 74 -16.56 -21.95 -13.00
N LEU A 75 -17.79 -21.93 -13.52
CA LEU A 75 -18.99 -22.34 -12.80
C LEU A 75 -19.58 -23.59 -13.44
N GLY A 76 -19.71 -24.65 -12.65
CA GLY A 76 -20.44 -25.86 -12.99
C GLY A 76 -21.77 -25.94 -12.21
N VAL A 77 -22.90 -26.01 -12.91
CA VAL A 77 -24.19 -26.39 -12.31
C VAL A 77 -24.71 -27.66 -12.95
N ASN A 78 -24.67 -28.75 -12.19
CA ASN A 78 -25.13 -30.07 -12.63
C ASN A 78 -26.37 -30.50 -11.81
N THR A 79 -27.22 -31.34 -12.39
CA THR A 79 -28.34 -31.96 -11.66
C THR A 79 -27.81 -32.94 -10.61
N SER A 80 -28.67 -33.40 -9.70
CA SER A 80 -28.28 -34.39 -8.68
C SER A 80 -27.80 -35.74 -9.26
N THR A 81 -28.00 -35.98 -10.55
CA THR A 81 -27.50 -37.15 -11.28
C THR A 81 -26.34 -36.83 -12.22
N GLY A 82 -25.78 -35.61 -12.16
CA GLY A 82 -24.69 -35.14 -13.00
C GLY A 82 -25.07 -34.81 -14.45
N GLY A 83 -26.31 -34.37 -14.69
CA GLY A 83 -26.71 -33.81 -15.98
C GLY A 83 -26.43 -32.31 -16.04
N ASN A 84 -26.24 -31.74 -17.24
CA ASN A 84 -25.71 -30.37 -17.38
C ASN A 84 -26.86 -29.36 -17.34
N ALA A 85 -26.97 -28.61 -16.24
CA ALA A 85 -28.02 -27.59 -16.08
C ALA A 85 -27.55 -26.24 -16.66
N LEU A 86 -26.37 -25.78 -16.23
CA LEU A 86 -25.72 -24.58 -16.77
C LEU A 86 -24.22 -24.63 -16.45
N HIS A 87 -23.39 -24.29 -17.42
CA HIS A 87 -21.98 -24.05 -17.22
C HIS A 87 -21.53 -22.73 -17.84
N VAL A 88 -20.64 -22.04 -17.13
CA VAL A 88 -20.04 -20.79 -17.59
C VAL A 88 -18.53 -20.97 -17.56
N GLY A 89 -17.89 -20.74 -18.71
CA GLY A 89 -16.49 -21.12 -18.89
C GLY A 89 -15.78 -20.38 -20.01
N LEU A 90 -14.64 -20.91 -20.43
CA LEU A 90 -13.78 -20.35 -21.46
C LEU A 90 -13.34 -21.44 -22.46
N LYS A 91 -13.23 -21.04 -23.74
CA LYS A 91 -12.53 -21.82 -24.78
C LYS A 91 -11.03 -21.76 -24.56
N LYS A 92 -10.34 -22.90 -24.60
CA LYS A 92 -8.88 -23.00 -24.49
C LYS A 92 -8.14 -22.17 -25.54
N ASP A 93 -8.49 -22.34 -26.82
CA ASP A 93 -7.69 -21.77 -27.92
C ASP A 93 -7.89 -20.25 -28.11
N THR A 94 -9.02 -19.71 -27.64
CA THR A 94 -9.40 -18.32 -27.92
C THR A 94 -9.68 -17.47 -26.69
N GLY A 95 -9.78 -18.09 -25.51
CA GLY A 95 -10.26 -17.42 -24.30
C GLY A 95 -11.72 -16.96 -24.40
N TYR A 96 -12.49 -17.37 -25.41
CA TYR A 96 -13.86 -16.88 -25.58
C TYR A 96 -14.75 -17.40 -24.45
N PRO A 97 -15.50 -16.52 -23.77
CA PRO A 97 -16.44 -16.96 -22.76
C PRO A 97 -17.56 -17.75 -23.42
N ILE A 98 -17.90 -18.88 -22.79
CA ILE A 98 -18.91 -19.82 -23.27
C ILE A 98 -20.00 -20.01 -22.22
N VAL A 99 -21.20 -20.25 -22.74
CA VAL A 99 -22.33 -20.74 -21.94
C VAL A 99 -22.76 -22.06 -22.54
N PHE A 100 -22.69 -23.12 -21.73
CA PHE A 100 -23.17 -24.44 -22.06
C PHE A 100 -24.40 -24.75 -21.22
N GLU A 101 -25.49 -25.15 -21.87
CA GLU A 101 -26.67 -25.65 -21.17
C GLU A 101 -27.42 -26.64 -22.07
N ILE A 102 -28.23 -27.53 -21.48
CA ILE A 102 -29.11 -28.45 -22.21
C ILE A 102 -28.36 -29.24 -23.30
N ASN A 103 -27.12 -29.64 -22.99
CA ASN A 103 -26.24 -30.43 -23.85
C ASN A 103 -25.78 -29.71 -25.14
N SER A 104 -25.72 -28.37 -25.15
CA SER A 104 -25.16 -27.59 -26.25
C SER A 104 -24.43 -26.35 -25.74
N ILE A 105 -23.42 -25.91 -26.50
CA ILE A 105 -22.88 -24.56 -26.35
C ILE A 105 -23.90 -23.60 -26.99
N HIS A 106 -24.41 -22.66 -26.21
CA HIS A 106 -25.39 -21.66 -26.64
C HIS A 106 -24.76 -20.29 -26.91
N ILE A 107 -23.68 -19.96 -26.20
CA ILE A 107 -22.87 -18.77 -26.48
C ILE A 107 -21.42 -19.20 -26.66
N THR A 108 -20.79 -18.67 -27.70
CA THR A 108 -19.35 -18.50 -27.78
C THR A 108 -19.10 -17.02 -28.03
N GLY A 109 -18.39 -16.37 -27.11
CA GLY A 109 -18.13 -14.94 -27.16
C GLY A 109 -17.36 -14.51 -28.41
N SER A 110 -17.28 -13.20 -28.60
CA SER A 110 -16.60 -12.59 -29.75
C SER A 110 -15.22 -12.03 -29.43
N THR A 111 -14.93 -11.86 -28.14
CA THR A 111 -13.63 -11.45 -27.61
C THR A 111 -13.20 -12.42 -26.51
N GLY A 112 -11.89 -12.68 -26.42
CA GLY A 112 -11.32 -13.61 -25.45
C GLY A 112 -10.92 -12.92 -24.17
N ALA A 113 -11.05 -13.64 -23.06
CA ALA A 113 -10.35 -13.32 -21.84
C ALA A 113 -8.84 -13.29 -22.14
N THR A 114 -8.15 -12.28 -21.61
CA THR A 114 -6.71 -12.18 -21.76
C THR A 114 -6.06 -13.26 -20.92
N ASP A 115 -5.28 -14.13 -21.55
CA ASP A 115 -4.53 -15.19 -20.89
C ASP A 115 -3.58 -14.61 -19.84
N GLN A 116 -3.47 -15.26 -18.68
CA GLN A 116 -2.59 -14.85 -17.59
C GLN A 116 -2.82 -13.41 -17.09
N GLU A 117 -4.01 -12.86 -17.26
CA GLU A 117 -4.43 -11.55 -16.71
C GLU A 117 -5.79 -11.66 -16.03
N TRP A 118 -6.09 -10.75 -15.10
CA TRP A 118 -7.39 -10.71 -14.43
C TRP A 118 -8.49 -10.23 -15.39
N ASN A 119 -9.53 -11.04 -15.52
CA ASN A 119 -10.72 -10.77 -16.32
C ASN A 119 -11.95 -10.86 -15.43
N HIS A 120 -12.95 -10.04 -15.71
CA HIS A 120 -14.25 -10.08 -15.02
C HIS A 120 -15.30 -10.71 -15.92
N ILE A 121 -15.91 -11.81 -15.49
CA ILE A 121 -16.93 -12.52 -16.25
C ILE A 121 -18.23 -12.53 -15.45
N VAL A 122 -19.32 -12.20 -16.12
CA VAL A 122 -20.67 -12.21 -15.55
C VAL A 122 -21.61 -12.96 -16.46
N TYR A 123 -22.41 -13.86 -15.88
CA TYR A 123 -23.62 -14.38 -16.51
C TYR A 123 -24.84 -13.79 -15.81
N SER A 124 -25.73 -13.16 -16.58
CA SER A 124 -26.95 -12.51 -16.09
C SER A 124 -28.15 -13.04 -16.87
N LYS A 125 -29.19 -13.50 -16.17
CA LYS A 125 -30.43 -14.01 -16.76
C LYS A 125 -31.59 -13.09 -16.38
N LEU A 126 -32.24 -12.54 -17.40
CA LEU A 126 -33.49 -11.78 -17.31
C LEU A 126 -34.60 -12.54 -18.07
N GLY A 127 -35.55 -13.13 -17.34
CA GLY A 127 -36.58 -14.02 -17.85
C GLY A 127 -35.97 -15.22 -18.57
N TYR A 128 -36.24 -15.35 -19.87
CA TYR A 128 -35.63 -16.38 -20.73
C TYR A 128 -34.40 -15.90 -21.51
N THR A 129 -33.83 -14.75 -21.15
CA THR A 129 -32.67 -14.18 -21.85
C THR A 129 -31.45 -14.29 -20.98
N GLY A 130 -30.52 -15.16 -21.34
CA GLY A 130 -29.20 -15.26 -20.72
C GLY A 130 -28.19 -14.41 -21.46
N THR A 131 -27.43 -13.58 -20.75
CA THR A 131 -26.38 -12.74 -21.31
C THR A 131 -25.07 -13.04 -20.59
N ILE A 132 -23.98 -13.20 -21.35
CA ILE A 132 -22.63 -13.31 -20.78
C ILE A 132 -21.83 -12.05 -21.12
N TYR A 133 -21.06 -11.58 -20.15
CA TYR A 133 -20.21 -10.40 -20.23
C TYR A 133 -18.77 -10.79 -19.94
N LEU A 134 -17.85 -10.08 -20.58
CA LEU A 134 -16.42 -10.11 -20.31
C LEU A 134 -15.93 -8.67 -20.17
N ASN A 135 -15.28 -8.35 -19.04
CA ASN A 135 -14.69 -7.05 -18.75
C ASN A 135 -15.68 -5.88 -18.96
N GLY A 136 -16.91 -6.03 -18.45
CA GLY A 136 -17.98 -5.04 -18.62
C GLY A 136 -18.74 -5.10 -19.96
N VAL A 137 -18.26 -5.88 -20.94
CA VAL A 137 -18.79 -5.89 -22.31
C VAL A 137 -19.56 -7.17 -22.62
N SER A 138 -20.80 -7.04 -23.11
CA SER A 138 -21.62 -8.19 -23.52
C SER A 138 -20.99 -8.95 -24.68
N GLN A 139 -20.96 -10.27 -24.56
CA GLN A 139 -20.39 -11.20 -25.54
C GLN A 139 -21.44 -11.95 -26.35
N GLY A 140 -22.72 -11.80 -25.97
CA GLY A 140 -23.84 -12.43 -26.64
C GLY A 140 -25.00 -12.72 -25.69
N THR A 141 -26.15 -13.00 -26.28
CA THR A 141 -27.37 -13.42 -25.58
C THR A 141 -27.87 -14.72 -26.15
N HIS A 142 -28.54 -15.53 -25.34
CA HIS A 142 -29.20 -16.75 -25.79
C HIS A 142 -30.52 -16.98 -25.03
N GLY A 143 -31.33 -17.92 -25.52
CA GLY A 143 -32.56 -18.33 -24.84
C GLY A 143 -32.23 -19.25 -23.66
N ALA A 144 -32.26 -18.72 -22.44
CA ALA A 144 -31.96 -19.44 -21.21
C ALA A 144 -33.18 -20.20 -20.71
N TYR A 145 -33.25 -21.50 -21.03
CA TYR A 145 -34.40 -22.36 -20.70
C TYR A 145 -34.10 -23.35 -19.56
N HIS A 146 -32.91 -23.29 -18.96
CA HIS A 146 -32.60 -24.07 -17.78
C HIS A 146 -33.45 -23.65 -16.57
N SER A 147 -33.61 -24.57 -15.62
CA SER A 147 -34.19 -24.29 -14.30
C SER A 147 -33.19 -24.71 -13.24
N LEU A 148 -33.03 -23.88 -12.22
CA LEU A 148 -32.16 -24.16 -11.09
C LEU A 148 -33.01 -24.71 -9.94
N TYR A 149 -32.56 -25.81 -9.34
CA TYR A 149 -33.22 -26.45 -8.22
C TYR A 149 -32.26 -26.55 -7.04
N ASN A 150 -32.79 -26.56 -5.83
CA ASN A 150 -32.01 -26.73 -4.60
C ASN A 150 -31.29 -28.10 -4.46
N THR A 151 -31.55 -29.03 -5.39
CA THR A 151 -30.85 -30.31 -5.50
C THR A 151 -29.69 -30.30 -6.48
N HIS A 152 -29.47 -29.19 -7.19
CA HIS A 152 -28.36 -29.04 -8.11
C HIS A 152 -27.04 -28.92 -7.37
N GLN A 153 -26.00 -29.43 -8.02
CA GLN A 153 -24.63 -29.36 -7.56
C GLN A 153 -23.99 -28.13 -8.20
N TRP A 154 -23.46 -27.24 -7.36
CA TRP A 154 -22.77 -26.03 -7.78
C TRP A 154 -21.29 -26.15 -7.43
N THR A 155 -20.44 -25.98 -8.43
CA THR A 155 -18.99 -26.02 -8.31
C THR A 155 -18.35 -24.78 -8.91
N ILE A 156 -17.33 -24.28 -8.24
CA ILE A 156 -16.37 -23.33 -8.82
C ILE A 156 -15.13 -24.13 -9.17
N GLY A 157 -14.65 -24.03 -10.41
CA GLY A 157 -13.39 -24.65 -10.87
C GLY A 157 -13.54 -25.91 -11.73
N GLY A 158 -14.75 -26.32 -12.09
CA GLY A 158 -14.98 -27.43 -13.02
C GLY A 158 -16.44 -27.85 -13.07
N GLU A 159 -16.76 -28.83 -13.91
CA GLU A 159 -18.09 -29.46 -13.98
C GLU A 159 -18.08 -30.92 -13.51
N TYR A 160 -19.27 -31.50 -13.34
CA TYR A 160 -19.43 -32.94 -13.11
C TYR A 160 -20.06 -33.66 -14.31
N ASP A 161 -19.26 -34.45 -15.01
CA ASP A 161 -19.76 -35.47 -15.93
C ASP A 161 -20.21 -36.70 -15.13
N SER A 162 -21.53 -36.81 -14.91
CA SER A 162 -22.15 -37.79 -14.01
C SER A 162 -21.71 -37.64 -12.55
N GLN A 163 -20.55 -38.16 -12.16
CA GLN A 163 -20.01 -38.12 -10.79
C GLN A 163 -18.50 -37.91 -10.78
N VAL A 164 -17.92 -37.56 -11.92
CA VAL A 164 -16.48 -37.34 -12.11
C VAL A 164 -16.30 -35.87 -12.46
N LEU A 165 -15.37 -35.20 -11.80
CA LEU A 165 -15.01 -33.83 -12.17
C LEU A 165 -14.31 -33.84 -13.54
N SER A 166 -14.66 -32.90 -14.40
CA SER A 166 -14.04 -32.72 -15.72
C SER A 166 -14.10 -31.26 -16.16
N ASN A 167 -13.37 -30.93 -17.23
CA ASN A 167 -13.34 -29.57 -17.78
C ASN A 167 -12.89 -28.55 -16.73
N GLU A 168 -11.89 -28.93 -15.94
CA GLU A 168 -11.38 -28.16 -14.83
C GLU A 168 -10.82 -26.81 -15.27
N PHE A 169 -11.00 -25.81 -14.41
CA PHE A 169 -10.37 -24.51 -14.55
C PHE A 169 -8.93 -24.56 -14.08
N VAL A 170 -8.05 -23.90 -14.84
CA VAL A 170 -6.65 -23.68 -14.45
C VAL A 170 -6.36 -22.20 -14.41
N GLY A 171 -5.93 -21.69 -13.27
CA GLY A 171 -5.72 -20.26 -13.05
C GLY A 171 -6.21 -19.80 -11.69
N LEU A 172 -6.40 -18.48 -11.55
CA LEU A 172 -6.89 -17.88 -10.30
C LEU A 172 -8.36 -17.49 -10.42
N VAL A 173 -9.10 -17.59 -9.31
CA VAL A 173 -10.48 -17.11 -9.15
C VAL A 173 -10.56 -16.26 -7.89
N ASP A 174 -11.31 -15.17 -7.97
CA ASP A 174 -11.56 -14.26 -6.85
C ASP A 174 -12.93 -13.58 -6.97
N GLU A 175 -13.38 -12.92 -5.90
CA GLU A 175 -14.51 -11.98 -5.91
C GLU A 175 -15.79 -12.56 -6.55
N VAL A 176 -16.19 -13.76 -6.09
CA VAL A 176 -17.33 -14.51 -6.66
C VAL A 176 -18.62 -14.14 -5.96
N ALA A 177 -19.60 -13.66 -6.73
CA ALA A 177 -20.88 -13.17 -6.21
C ALA A 177 -22.07 -13.74 -7.00
N VAL A 178 -23.18 -13.98 -6.29
CA VAL A 178 -24.44 -14.51 -6.85
C VAL A 178 -25.61 -13.65 -6.41
N TRP A 179 -26.49 -13.30 -7.33
CA TRP A 179 -27.71 -12.51 -7.10
C TRP A 179 -28.97 -13.31 -7.45
N ASP A 180 -30.09 -13.05 -6.77
CA ASP A 180 -31.43 -13.56 -7.13
C ASP A 180 -32.24 -12.59 -8.00
N ASP A 181 -31.55 -11.65 -8.66
CA ASP A 181 -32.08 -10.80 -9.71
C ASP A 181 -31.04 -10.65 -10.84
N ASP A 182 -31.44 -10.14 -12.00
CA ASP A 182 -30.53 -9.87 -13.11
C ASP A 182 -29.63 -8.67 -12.83
N LEU A 183 -28.42 -8.68 -13.40
CA LEU A 183 -27.56 -7.50 -13.45
C LEU A 183 -27.71 -6.79 -14.79
N THR A 184 -27.95 -5.48 -14.73
CA THR A 184 -27.98 -4.64 -15.92
C THR A 184 -26.56 -4.43 -16.47
N ALA A 185 -26.43 -4.07 -17.76
CA ALA A 185 -25.12 -3.80 -18.36
C ALA A 185 -24.34 -2.65 -17.66
N ALA A 186 -25.04 -1.68 -17.09
CA ALA A 186 -24.42 -0.59 -16.32
C ALA A 186 -23.85 -1.10 -15.00
N GLU A 187 -24.58 -1.98 -14.31
CA GLU A 187 -24.12 -2.62 -13.06
C GLU A 187 -22.93 -3.55 -13.31
N VAL A 188 -22.94 -4.32 -14.40
CA VAL A 188 -21.79 -5.15 -14.80
C VAL A 188 -20.57 -4.28 -15.11
N THR A 189 -20.76 -3.15 -15.80
CA THR A 189 -19.66 -2.19 -16.06
C THR A 189 -19.13 -1.57 -14.77
N ALA A 190 -20.03 -1.25 -13.83
CA ALA A 190 -19.67 -0.71 -12.52
C ALA A 190 -18.94 -1.74 -11.65
N LEU A 191 -19.31 -3.02 -11.70
CA LEU A 191 -18.62 -4.10 -10.98
C LEU A 191 -17.21 -4.35 -11.55
N TYR A 192 -17.05 -4.26 -12.87
CA TYR A 192 -15.75 -4.34 -13.53
C TYR A 192 -14.82 -3.18 -13.13
N ASN A 193 -15.37 -1.97 -12.97
CA ASN A 193 -14.68 -0.75 -12.50
C ASN A 193 -13.26 -0.59 -13.09
N SER A 194 -13.16 -0.71 -14.41
CA SER A 194 -11.92 -0.56 -15.18
C SER A 194 -10.77 -1.48 -14.74
N GLY A 195 -11.08 -2.73 -14.38
CA GLY A 195 -10.07 -3.72 -13.99
C GLY A 195 -9.77 -3.78 -12.49
N ALA A 196 -10.45 -2.98 -11.67
CA ALA A 196 -10.32 -2.99 -10.22
C ALA A 196 -11.67 -3.36 -9.59
N PRO A 197 -11.82 -4.53 -8.94
CA PRO A 197 -13.08 -5.00 -8.39
C PRO A 197 -13.79 -3.93 -7.55
N LEU A 198 -15.08 -3.74 -7.82
CA LEU A 198 -15.99 -3.05 -6.92
C LEU A 198 -16.68 -4.08 -6.02
N SER A 199 -16.75 -3.81 -4.72
CA SER A 199 -17.39 -4.72 -3.77
C SER A 199 -18.89 -4.89 -4.05
N ALA A 200 -19.34 -6.14 -4.21
CA ALA A 200 -20.75 -6.46 -4.39
C ALA A 200 -21.60 -6.21 -3.13
N SER A 201 -20.97 -6.12 -1.95
CA SER A 201 -21.67 -5.92 -0.67
C SER A 201 -22.12 -4.48 -0.42
N THR A 202 -21.83 -3.53 -1.30
CA THR A 202 -22.21 -2.12 -1.12
C THR A 202 -22.51 -1.45 -2.45
N ASN A 203 -23.70 -0.86 -2.59
CA ASN A 203 -24.06 -0.06 -3.77
C ASN A 203 -23.10 1.11 -3.99
N ALA A 204 -22.59 1.25 -5.21
CA ALA A 204 -21.63 2.29 -5.59
C ALA A 204 -21.64 2.56 -7.10
N GLY A 205 -21.61 3.83 -7.49
CA GLY A 205 -21.75 4.21 -8.90
C GLY A 205 -23.09 3.75 -9.46
N ASP A 206 -23.06 3.09 -10.62
CA ASP A 206 -24.25 2.51 -11.25
C ASP A 206 -24.60 1.12 -10.70
N TYR A 207 -23.77 0.53 -9.82
CA TYR A 207 -24.08 -0.74 -9.15
C TYR A 207 -25.13 -0.56 -8.04
N THR A 208 -26.32 -1.15 -8.20
CA THR A 208 -27.45 -0.99 -7.26
C THR A 208 -28.09 -2.27 -6.72
N SER A 209 -27.68 -3.46 -7.18
CA SER A 209 -28.24 -4.76 -6.79
C SER A 209 -27.69 -5.38 -5.49
N GLN A 210 -27.10 -4.61 -4.57
CA GLN A 210 -26.64 -5.18 -3.29
C GLN A 210 -27.77 -5.86 -2.51
N GLY A 211 -29.01 -5.39 -2.66
CA GLY A 211 -30.19 -5.94 -1.99
C GLY A 211 -30.54 -7.37 -2.41
N ASP A 212 -30.11 -7.77 -3.60
CA ASP A 212 -30.42 -9.06 -4.23
C ASP A 212 -29.24 -10.04 -4.13
N LEU A 213 -28.18 -9.67 -3.40
CA LEU A 213 -26.97 -10.48 -3.24
C LEU A 213 -27.22 -11.67 -2.31
N GLN A 214 -27.08 -12.89 -2.84
CA GLN A 214 -27.37 -14.15 -2.14
C GLN A 214 -26.15 -14.87 -1.58
N ALA A 215 -25.00 -14.68 -2.23
CA ALA A 215 -23.72 -15.18 -1.76
C ALA A 215 -22.60 -14.29 -2.29
N TYR A 216 -21.57 -14.07 -1.47
CA TYR A 216 -20.40 -13.33 -1.90
C TYR A 216 -19.15 -13.83 -1.19
N TRP A 217 -18.31 -14.51 -1.96
CA TRP A 217 -17.05 -15.09 -1.53
C TRP A 217 -15.88 -14.21 -2.00
N LEU A 218 -15.27 -13.51 -1.05
CA LEU A 218 -14.09 -12.67 -1.28
C LEU A 218 -12.79 -13.46 -1.48
N MET A 219 -12.80 -14.77 -1.21
CA MET A 219 -11.65 -15.66 -1.33
C MET A 219 -10.35 -15.11 -0.71
N ASN A 220 -10.48 -14.44 0.44
CA ASN A 220 -9.39 -13.73 1.09
C ASN A 220 -8.99 -14.32 2.45
N GLU A 221 -9.38 -15.56 2.77
CA GLU A 221 -9.06 -16.22 4.04
C GLU A 221 -7.59 -16.61 4.11
N GLY A 222 -7.03 -16.99 2.96
CA GLY A 222 -5.61 -17.19 2.77
C GLY A 222 -4.97 -18.40 3.43
N SER A 223 -5.79 -19.21 4.07
CA SER A 223 -5.44 -20.51 4.60
C SER A 223 -6.71 -21.29 4.89
N GLY A 224 -6.59 -22.61 5.04
CA GLY A 224 -7.73 -23.48 5.32
C GLY A 224 -8.43 -23.97 4.06
N SER A 225 -9.57 -24.62 4.25
CA SER A 225 -10.28 -25.40 3.22
C SER A 225 -11.72 -24.92 3.00
N THR A 226 -12.01 -23.66 3.33
CA THR A 226 -13.35 -23.08 3.19
C THR A 226 -13.25 -21.64 2.69
N ILE A 227 -14.20 -21.23 1.86
CA ILE A 227 -14.42 -19.82 1.51
C ILE A 227 -15.67 -19.33 2.25
N ALA A 228 -15.56 -18.23 2.97
CA ALA A 228 -16.64 -17.66 3.75
C ALA A 228 -17.58 -16.84 2.88
N ASP A 229 -18.88 -17.06 3.04
CA ASP A 229 -19.89 -16.16 2.50
C ASP A 229 -20.02 -14.92 3.38
N THR A 230 -19.84 -13.75 2.80
CA THR A 230 -19.90 -12.46 3.50
C THR A 230 -21.33 -11.93 3.68
N THR A 231 -22.32 -12.57 3.04
CA THR A 231 -23.73 -12.22 3.22
C THR A 231 -24.29 -12.80 4.51
N THR A 232 -25.55 -12.45 4.82
CA THR A 232 -26.26 -13.05 5.96
C THR A 232 -26.78 -14.47 5.71
N ASN A 233 -26.67 -14.98 4.47
CA ASN A 233 -27.22 -16.29 4.08
C ASN A 233 -26.29 -17.46 4.43
N ASN A 234 -25.01 -17.18 4.71
CA ASN A 234 -24.03 -18.14 5.20
C ASN A 234 -23.81 -19.34 4.25
N ASN A 235 -23.81 -19.07 2.95
CA ASN A 235 -23.54 -20.02 1.87
C ASN A 235 -22.04 -20.32 1.73
N SER A 236 -21.32 -20.58 2.82
CA SER A 236 -19.86 -20.82 2.77
C SER A 236 -19.53 -22.06 1.92
N GLY A 237 -18.46 -21.97 1.13
CA GLY A 237 -17.99 -23.04 0.24
C GLY A 237 -16.91 -23.91 0.87
N THR A 238 -16.73 -25.13 0.38
CA THR A 238 -15.66 -26.05 0.79
C THR A 238 -14.67 -26.27 -0.36
N ILE A 239 -13.38 -26.04 -0.10
CA ILE A 239 -12.29 -26.19 -1.06
C ILE A 239 -11.79 -27.63 -1.09
N THR A 240 -11.63 -28.18 -2.29
CA THR A 240 -10.92 -29.43 -2.57
C THR A 240 -9.79 -29.14 -3.55
N GLY A 241 -8.56 -29.50 -3.19
CA GLY A 241 -7.37 -29.40 -4.06
C GLY A 241 -6.79 -27.99 -4.22
N ALA A 242 -7.62 -27.00 -4.54
CA ALA A 242 -7.20 -25.63 -4.84
C ALA A 242 -6.42 -24.97 -3.67
N THR A 243 -5.48 -24.09 -4.02
CA THR A 243 -4.53 -23.46 -3.07
C THR A 243 -4.65 -21.94 -3.05
N TRP A 244 -4.20 -21.29 -1.98
CA TRP A 244 -4.27 -19.82 -1.86
C TRP A 244 -3.14 -19.13 -2.63
N SER A 245 -3.47 -17.99 -3.26
CA SER A 245 -2.54 -17.12 -4.00
C SER A 245 -2.61 -15.70 -3.46
N THR A 246 -1.50 -14.95 -3.55
CA THR A 246 -1.44 -13.52 -3.18
C THR A 246 -1.67 -12.57 -4.36
N ASP A 247 -1.88 -13.10 -5.57
CA ASP A 247 -2.23 -12.33 -6.75
C ASP A 247 -3.75 -12.09 -6.77
N THR A 248 -4.19 -10.85 -6.90
CA THR A 248 -5.61 -10.46 -6.79
C THR A 248 -6.01 -9.47 -7.88
N PRO A 249 -7.29 -9.46 -8.31
CA PRO A 249 -7.79 -8.52 -9.29
C PRO A 249 -7.71 -7.08 -8.76
N GLY A 250 -7.36 -6.13 -9.62
CA GLY A 250 -7.13 -4.73 -9.23
C GLY A 250 -5.79 -4.48 -8.51
N SER A 251 -5.04 -5.52 -8.14
CA SER A 251 -3.59 -5.40 -7.93
C SER A 251 -2.99 -5.15 -9.31
N SER A 252 -2.62 -3.90 -9.58
CA SER A 252 -2.20 -3.48 -10.91
C SER A 252 -0.94 -4.22 -11.40
N SER A 253 -1.10 -5.24 -12.23
CA SER A 253 -0.36 -5.32 -13.50
C SER A 253 -1.12 -4.41 -14.48
N SER A 254 -0.63 -3.19 -14.69
CA SER A 254 -1.28 -2.24 -15.59
C SER A 254 -1.17 -2.72 -17.05
N THR A 255 -2.28 -3.11 -17.68
CA THR A 255 -2.37 -3.19 -19.15
C THR A 255 -2.98 -1.92 -19.75
N THR A 256 -2.78 -0.75 -19.14
CA THR A 256 -2.82 0.47 -19.94
C THR A 256 -1.64 0.36 -20.92
N THR A 257 -1.93 0.38 -22.23
CA THR A 257 -0.86 0.40 -23.23
C THR A 257 0.03 1.60 -22.89
N PRO A 258 1.32 1.40 -22.57
CA PRO A 258 2.18 2.52 -22.18
C PRO A 258 2.18 3.57 -23.30
N ASP A 259 1.87 4.82 -22.96
CA ASP A 259 1.88 5.95 -23.90
C ASP A 259 2.92 6.94 -23.42
N TYR A 260 4.14 6.82 -23.95
CA TYR A 260 5.20 7.73 -23.60
C TYR A 260 5.02 9.07 -24.33
N LYS A 261 5.10 10.18 -23.58
CA LYS A 261 5.13 11.55 -24.10
C LYS A 261 6.38 12.27 -23.63
N TRP A 262 6.79 13.30 -24.38
CA TRP A 262 7.94 14.12 -24.04
C TRP A 262 7.58 15.57 -23.70
N PHE A 263 8.40 16.20 -22.85
CA PHE A 263 8.25 17.57 -22.39
C PHE A 263 9.61 18.30 -22.42
N SER A 264 9.65 19.49 -23.02
CA SER A 264 10.85 20.36 -23.08
C SER A 264 10.96 21.24 -21.83
N SER A 265 12.17 21.44 -21.32
CA SER A 265 12.46 22.42 -20.26
C SER A 265 12.13 23.88 -20.63
N ASP A 266 12.05 24.19 -21.93
CA ASP A 266 11.72 25.55 -22.40
C ASP A 266 10.21 25.82 -22.40
N SER A 267 9.42 24.76 -22.20
CA SER A 267 7.96 24.85 -22.08
C SER A 267 7.56 25.11 -20.63
N SER A 268 6.50 25.88 -20.43
CA SER A 268 5.91 26.08 -19.10
C SER A 268 5.46 24.73 -18.51
N GLY A 269 5.95 24.38 -17.32
CA GLY A 269 5.68 23.07 -16.68
C GLY A 269 6.55 21.93 -17.22
N GLY A 270 7.58 22.25 -18.02
CA GLY A 270 8.60 21.31 -18.45
C GLY A 270 9.57 20.91 -17.35
N PRO A 271 10.43 19.89 -17.60
CA PRO A 271 11.43 19.46 -16.64
C PRO A 271 12.46 20.54 -16.30
N ILE A 272 13.04 20.44 -15.12
CA ILE A 272 14.14 21.30 -14.68
C ILE A 272 15.47 20.71 -15.20
N TYR A 273 16.26 21.52 -15.90
CA TYR A 273 17.67 21.19 -16.14
C TYR A 273 18.46 21.27 -14.83
N SER A 274 19.08 20.15 -14.46
CA SER A 274 19.85 20.01 -13.22
C SER A 274 20.91 18.92 -13.45
N TRP A 275 22.09 19.37 -13.91
CA TRP A 275 23.17 18.47 -14.29
C TRP A 275 23.71 17.68 -13.10
N GLN A 276 23.94 16.39 -13.30
CA GLN A 276 24.53 15.49 -12.29
C GLN A 276 25.92 15.06 -12.76
N ASP A 277 26.97 15.70 -12.23
CA ASP A 277 28.35 15.30 -12.57
C ASP A 277 28.75 14.01 -11.85
N ILE A 278 28.76 12.91 -12.61
CA ILE A 278 29.14 11.58 -12.13
C ILE A 278 30.56 11.19 -12.53
N THR A 279 31.37 12.09 -13.10
CA THR A 279 32.72 11.74 -13.60
C THR A 279 33.68 11.31 -12.50
N SER A 280 33.41 11.69 -11.25
CA SER A 280 34.22 11.34 -10.07
C SER A 280 33.61 10.24 -9.19
N THR A 281 32.31 9.97 -9.33
CA THR A 281 31.55 9.04 -8.47
C THR A 281 31.02 7.82 -9.21
N GLY A 282 30.80 7.94 -10.51
CA GLY A 282 30.28 6.88 -11.37
C GLY A 282 31.32 5.85 -11.77
N THR A 283 30.83 4.69 -12.18
CA THR A 283 31.63 3.65 -12.83
C THR A 283 31.90 4.06 -14.26
N GLN A 284 33.17 4.10 -14.62
CA GLN A 284 33.63 4.40 -15.96
C GLN A 284 33.36 3.21 -16.90
N ILE A 285 32.86 3.49 -18.10
CA ILE A 285 32.57 2.48 -19.12
C ILE A 285 33.72 2.45 -20.14
N PRO A 286 34.44 1.32 -20.29
CA PRO A 286 35.61 1.24 -21.16
C PRO A 286 35.18 1.18 -22.63
N MET A 287 35.13 2.35 -23.27
CA MET A 287 34.76 2.53 -24.68
C MET A 287 35.78 3.41 -25.38
N SER A 288 36.16 3.03 -26.60
CA SER A 288 37.17 3.72 -27.39
C SER A 288 36.94 3.51 -28.89
N GLY A 289 37.14 4.55 -29.68
CA GLY A 289 36.99 4.51 -31.12
C GLY A 289 35.54 4.73 -31.56
N ASP A 290 35.22 4.09 -32.67
CA ASP A 290 33.95 4.18 -33.38
C ASP A 290 33.17 2.87 -33.27
N ASP A 291 31.85 2.93 -33.47
CA ASP A 291 30.95 1.79 -33.61
C ASP A 291 31.08 0.68 -32.54
N GLN A 292 31.26 1.04 -31.27
CA GLN A 292 31.28 0.06 -30.17
C GLN A 292 29.97 0.00 -29.41
N ASN A 293 29.56 -1.19 -28.99
CA ASN A 293 28.49 -1.43 -28.02
C ASN A 293 29.09 -2.14 -26.79
N THR A 294 28.75 -1.69 -25.60
CA THR A 294 29.18 -2.33 -24.34
C THR A 294 28.00 -2.61 -23.42
N GLY A 295 28.16 -3.61 -22.56
CA GLY A 295 27.15 -4.09 -21.62
C GLY A 295 26.88 -5.59 -21.75
N PRO A 296 25.91 -6.13 -21.00
CA PRO A 296 24.97 -5.40 -20.14
C PRO A 296 25.64 -4.83 -18.89
N HIS A 297 25.32 -3.58 -18.56
CA HIS A 297 25.69 -2.88 -17.32
C HIS A 297 24.47 -2.83 -16.38
N PRO A 298 24.65 -2.90 -15.06
CA PRO A 298 23.53 -2.92 -14.13
C PRO A 298 22.82 -1.55 -14.04
N ILE A 299 21.49 -1.56 -14.08
CA ILE A 299 20.66 -0.38 -13.78
C ILE A 299 20.63 -0.11 -12.27
N GLY A 300 20.68 -1.16 -11.45
CA GLY A 300 20.66 -1.09 -9.98
C GLY A 300 19.26 -1.17 -9.35
N PHE A 301 18.21 -1.21 -10.18
CA PHE A 301 16.81 -1.46 -9.81
C PHE A 301 16.06 -2.02 -11.02
N SER A 302 14.81 -2.44 -10.83
CA SER A 302 13.92 -2.84 -11.92
C SER A 302 13.29 -1.60 -12.55
N PHE A 303 13.63 -1.32 -13.80
CA PHE A 303 13.15 -0.14 -14.52
C PHE A 303 12.00 -0.52 -15.47
N PRO A 304 10.78 0.02 -15.25
CA PRO A 304 9.64 -0.22 -16.14
C PRO A 304 9.80 0.57 -17.45
N TYR A 305 9.75 -0.15 -18.58
CA TYR A 305 9.75 0.45 -19.91
C TYR A 305 8.84 -0.33 -20.87
N TYR A 306 7.78 0.31 -21.37
CA TYR A 306 6.76 -0.34 -22.22
C TYR A 306 6.17 -1.63 -21.64
N GLY A 307 5.97 -1.69 -20.32
CA GLY A 307 5.43 -2.86 -19.64
C GLY A 307 6.46 -3.98 -19.38
N THR A 308 7.68 -3.82 -19.86
CA THR A 308 8.79 -4.73 -19.58
C THR A 308 9.71 -4.15 -18.52
N GLU A 309 10.09 -4.98 -17.56
CA GLU A 309 11.02 -4.65 -16.49
C GLU A 309 12.46 -4.93 -16.91
N TYR A 310 13.30 -3.90 -16.92
CA TYR A 310 14.71 -4.01 -17.28
C TYR A 310 15.61 -3.78 -16.07
N THR A 311 16.60 -4.65 -15.91
CA THR A 311 17.60 -4.54 -14.81
C THR A 311 19.01 -4.21 -15.32
N THR A 312 19.19 -4.20 -16.64
CA THR A 312 20.47 -3.91 -17.28
C THR A 312 20.28 -3.05 -18.52
N PHE A 313 21.31 -2.31 -18.90
CA PHE A 313 21.36 -1.53 -20.15
C PHE A 313 22.66 -1.79 -20.92
N ARG A 314 22.63 -1.49 -22.21
CA ARG A 314 23.77 -1.44 -23.13
C ARG A 314 23.92 -0.02 -23.65
N ILE A 315 25.14 0.37 -23.94
CA ILE A 315 25.49 1.71 -24.41
C ILE A 315 26.37 1.59 -25.65
N THR A 316 26.15 2.48 -26.62
CA THR A 316 26.97 2.55 -27.84
C THR A 316 27.81 3.82 -27.90
N THR A 317 28.88 3.82 -28.70
CA THR A 317 29.61 5.05 -29.02
C THR A 317 28.70 6.05 -29.74
N ASN A 318 27.72 5.56 -30.50
CA ASN A 318 26.81 6.34 -31.36
C ASN A 318 25.67 7.05 -30.61
N GLY A 319 25.86 7.39 -29.33
CA GLY A 319 25.00 8.34 -28.59
C GLY A 319 23.62 7.83 -28.15
N TRP A 320 23.43 6.51 -28.10
CA TRP A 320 22.21 5.88 -27.59
C TRP A 320 22.49 4.76 -26.59
N ILE A 321 21.44 4.39 -25.84
CA ILE A 321 21.42 3.19 -25.00
C ILE A 321 20.24 2.30 -25.40
N SER A 322 20.35 1.00 -25.14
CA SER A 322 19.25 0.06 -25.28
C SER A 322 19.25 -0.93 -24.14
N PHE A 323 18.08 -1.42 -23.76
CA PHE A 323 17.97 -2.43 -22.72
C PHE A 323 18.32 -3.84 -23.20
N THR A 324 18.35 -4.07 -24.52
CA THR A 324 18.53 -5.41 -25.10
C THR A 324 19.47 -5.45 -26.31
N ASN A 325 19.49 -4.41 -27.15
CA ASN A 325 20.16 -4.42 -28.45
C ASN A 325 21.70 -4.40 -28.34
N THR A 326 22.35 -5.26 -29.11
CA THR A 326 23.81 -5.49 -29.10
C THR A 326 24.56 -4.84 -30.26
N THR A 327 23.86 -4.17 -31.17
CA THR A 327 24.45 -3.54 -32.35
C THR A 327 25.04 -2.17 -32.01
N SER A 328 25.84 -1.61 -32.90
CA SER A 328 26.39 -0.26 -32.81
C SER A 328 25.87 0.64 -33.92
N ASN A 329 24.62 0.48 -34.35
CA ASN A 329 24.05 1.24 -35.47
C ASN A 329 24.27 2.76 -35.33
N LEU A 330 24.89 3.37 -36.33
CA LEU A 330 25.19 4.81 -36.43
C LEU A 330 24.11 5.61 -37.19
N SER A 331 23.25 4.94 -37.96
CA SER A 331 22.28 5.61 -38.83
C SER A 331 21.13 6.17 -38.01
N ASN A 332 21.07 7.49 -37.84
CA ASN A 332 19.98 8.13 -37.13
C ASN A 332 18.68 8.06 -37.94
N ILE A 333 17.62 7.50 -37.35
CA ILE A 333 16.32 7.24 -38.00
C ILE A 333 15.20 7.89 -37.17
N GLU A 334 14.07 8.21 -37.79
CA GLU A 334 12.86 8.63 -37.08
C GLU A 334 12.27 7.44 -36.30
N LEU A 335 11.92 7.65 -35.04
CA LEU A 335 11.38 6.63 -34.15
C LEU A 335 9.86 6.80 -33.94
N PRO A 336 9.08 5.71 -33.91
CA PRO A 336 9.53 4.31 -34.01
C PRO A 336 9.81 3.85 -35.45
N ASP A 337 10.80 2.97 -35.62
CA ASP A 337 11.11 2.34 -36.90
C ASP A 337 11.66 0.91 -36.73
N ALA A 338 11.21 0.00 -37.59
CA ALA A 338 11.55 -1.42 -37.53
C ALA A 338 13.03 -1.74 -37.80
N SER A 339 13.78 -0.81 -38.41
CA SER A 339 15.22 -0.93 -38.67
C SER A 339 16.10 -0.28 -37.60
N ALA A 340 15.50 0.48 -36.68
CA ALA A 340 16.19 1.04 -35.53
C ALA A 340 16.39 -0.01 -34.41
N PRO A 341 17.38 0.19 -33.53
CA PRO A 341 17.57 -0.66 -32.35
C PRO A 341 16.31 -0.73 -31.47
N GLU A 342 15.92 -1.94 -31.05
CA GLU A 342 14.80 -2.17 -30.14
C GLU A 342 15.10 -1.71 -28.69
N ALA A 343 14.03 -1.46 -27.92
CA ALA A 343 14.10 -1.10 -26.50
C ALA A 343 15.13 0.02 -26.25
N MET A 344 15.07 1.07 -27.06
CA MET A 344 16.14 2.04 -27.27
C MET A 344 15.76 3.42 -26.73
N LEU A 345 16.74 4.08 -26.12
CA LEU A 345 16.72 5.49 -25.79
C LEU A 345 17.79 6.20 -26.63
N ALA A 346 17.35 7.01 -27.58
CA ALA A 346 18.21 7.83 -28.43
C ALA A 346 18.42 9.20 -27.76
N LEU A 347 19.54 9.37 -27.05
CA LEU A 347 19.85 10.63 -26.37
C LEU A 347 20.37 11.67 -27.37
N PHE A 348 21.31 11.27 -28.20
CA PHE A 348 21.82 12.04 -29.34
C PHE A 348 22.39 11.03 -30.34
N TRP A 349 21.50 10.29 -30.99
CA TRP A 349 21.88 9.22 -31.89
C TRP A 349 22.42 9.77 -33.21
N ASP A 350 23.68 9.48 -33.47
CA ASP A 350 24.42 9.80 -34.69
C ASP A 350 25.75 9.02 -34.70
N ASP A 351 26.56 9.21 -35.75
CA ASP A 351 27.92 8.69 -35.88
C ASP A 351 28.91 9.45 -34.96
N LEU A 352 29.12 8.91 -33.75
CA LEU A 352 29.91 9.53 -32.69
C LEU A 352 31.13 8.70 -32.29
N HIS A 353 32.20 9.40 -31.98
CA HIS A 353 33.52 8.81 -31.76
C HIS A 353 34.09 9.10 -30.36
N PHE A 354 34.62 8.05 -29.73
CA PHE A 354 35.25 8.07 -28.41
C PHE A 354 36.77 8.10 -28.55
N TYR A 355 37.39 9.28 -28.50
CA TYR A 355 38.86 9.40 -28.50
C TYR A 355 39.48 8.81 -27.22
N SER A 356 40.80 8.63 -27.18
CA SER A 356 41.58 7.84 -26.18
C SER A 356 41.52 8.27 -24.71
N VAL A 357 40.51 9.04 -24.31
CA VAL A 357 40.17 9.37 -22.93
C VAL A 357 38.77 8.81 -22.66
N ASP A 358 38.53 8.36 -21.44
CA ASP A 358 37.26 7.76 -21.09
C ASP A 358 36.14 8.82 -21.05
N ARG A 359 35.03 8.53 -21.73
CA ARG A 359 33.96 9.51 -22.05
C ARG A 359 32.56 9.03 -21.72
N ALA A 360 32.41 7.84 -21.14
CA ALA A 360 31.13 7.33 -20.66
C ALA A 360 31.23 6.87 -19.21
N TYR A 361 30.23 7.24 -18.42
CA TYR A 361 30.11 6.91 -17.00
C TYR A 361 28.68 6.50 -16.68
N TYR A 362 28.50 5.63 -15.69
CA TYR A 362 27.19 5.40 -15.09
C TYR A 362 27.26 5.34 -13.57
N TYR A 363 26.20 5.81 -12.91
CA TYR A 363 26.04 5.78 -11.46
C TYR A 363 24.61 5.40 -11.11
N SER A 364 24.42 4.51 -10.14
CA SER A 364 23.10 4.13 -9.63
C SER A 364 23.08 4.11 -8.11
N ASP A 365 21.99 4.58 -7.52
CA ASP A 365 21.74 4.57 -6.06
C ASP A 365 20.55 3.68 -5.65
N GLY A 366 20.02 2.89 -6.59
CA GLY A 366 18.85 2.02 -6.39
C GLY A 366 17.50 2.72 -6.57
N SER A 367 17.48 4.05 -6.70
CA SER A 367 16.28 4.84 -7.04
C SER A 367 16.40 5.57 -8.38
N GLN A 368 17.64 5.89 -8.79
CA GLN A 368 17.95 6.43 -10.11
C GLN A 368 19.23 5.82 -10.68
N LEU A 369 19.30 5.80 -12.01
CA LEU A 369 20.51 5.53 -12.81
C LEU A 369 20.81 6.77 -13.63
N VAL A 370 22.05 7.26 -13.58
CA VAL A 370 22.57 8.30 -14.47
C VAL A 370 23.57 7.67 -15.42
N VAL A 371 23.44 7.93 -16.72
CA VAL A 371 24.42 7.52 -17.75
C VAL A 371 24.85 8.76 -18.53
N THR A 372 26.13 9.10 -18.44
CA THR A 372 26.68 10.34 -19.01
C THR A 372 27.62 10.03 -20.17
N PHE A 373 27.40 10.70 -21.29
CA PHE A 373 28.35 10.88 -22.39
C PHE A 373 29.05 12.22 -22.18
N ASN A 374 30.38 12.21 -22.05
CA ASN A 374 31.17 13.36 -21.63
C ASN A 374 32.22 13.72 -22.68
N ASP A 375 32.12 14.90 -23.30
CA ASP A 375 33.02 15.38 -24.37
C ASP A 375 33.13 14.38 -25.55
N VAL A 376 32.04 13.73 -25.96
CA VAL A 376 32.01 12.90 -27.18
C VAL A 376 31.90 13.79 -28.42
N ARG A 377 32.34 13.31 -29.58
CA ARG A 377 32.43 14.13 -30.82
C ARG A 377 31.83 13.40 -32.00
N ARG A 378 31.33 14.14 -32.98
CA ARG A 378 30.90 13.56 -34.25
C ARG A 378 32.11 13.05 -35.02
N TYR A 379 31.98 11.88 -35.64
CA TYR A 379 33.04 11.31 -36.46
C TYR A 379 33.43 12.25 -37.61
N GLN A 380 34.73 12.43 -37.84
CA GLN A 380 35.34 13.38 -38.78
C GLN A 380 35.08 14.88 -38.50
N GLN A 381 34.58 15.23 -37.31
CA GLN A 381 34.31 16.61 -36.89
C GLN A 381 34.93 16.93 -35.52
N GLU A 382 36.12 16.39 -35.27
CA GLU A 382 36.76 16.35 -33.93
C GLU A 382 37.22 17.71 -33.41
N THR A 383 37.45 18.65 -34.32
CA THR A 383 37.96 19.99 -33.99
C THR A 383 36.85 21.03 -33.90
N THR A 384 35.63 20.64 -34.30
CA THR A 384 34.47 21.53 -34.46
C THR A 384 33.32 21.13 -33.55
N THR A 385 33.33 19.92 -32.97
CA THR A 385 32.24 19.38 -32.15
C THR A 385 32.67 18.94 -30.76
N SER A 386 31.77 19.08 -29.79
CA SER A 386 31.92 18.60 -28.42
C SER A 386 30.54 18.45 -27.80
N TYR A 387 30.17 17.23 -27.41
CA TYR A 387 28.87 16.89 -26.87
C TYR A 387 29.01 16.26 -25.49
N THR A 388 28.32 16.85 -24.51
CA THR A 388 28.20 16.34 -23.14
C THR A 388 26.72 16.31 -22.78
N PHE A 389 26.18 15.12 -22.63
CA PHE A 389 24.76 14.87 -22.38
C PHE A 389 24.57 13.60 -21.55
N GLN A 390 23.41 13.43 -20.94
CA GLN A 390 23.13 12.27 -20.11
C GLN A 390 21.67 11.86 -20.17
N VAL A 391 21.42 10.60 -19.80
CA VAL A 391 20.08 10.11 -19.44
C VAL A 391 20.04 9.79 -17.96
N ILE A 392 18.93 10.14 -17.31
CA ILE A 392 18.59 9.75 -15.96
C ILE A 392 17.33 8.89 -16.02
N LEU A 393 17.44 7.63 -15.59
CA LEU A 393 16.31 6.73 -15.41
C LEU A 393 15.94 6.72 -13.93
N ASN A 394 14.67 6.95 -13.62
CA ASN A 394 14.17 6.87 -12.25
C ASN A 394 13.38 5.56 -12.07
N SER A 395 13.38 5.00 -10.87
CA SER A 395 12.67 3.75 -10.56
C SER A 395 11.15 3.81 -10.73
N ASN A 396 10.60 5.00 -10.95
CA ASN A 396 9.18 5.23 -11.25
C ASN A 396 8.86 5.20 -12.76
N GLY A 397 9.82 4.87 -13.63
CA GLY A 397 9.64 4.84 -15.09
C GLY A 397 9.90 6.17 -15.81
N GLN A 398 10.18 7.26 -15.09
CA GLN A 398 10.52 8.54 -15.70
C GLN A 398 11.92 8.49 -16.32
N ILE A 399 12.03 8.99 -17.55
CA ILE A 399 13.28 9.15 -18.29
C ILE A 399 13.54 10.64 -18.46
N LEU A 400 14.77 11.09 -18.19
CA LEU A 400 15.17 12.48 -18.36
C LEU A 400 16.47 12.58 -19.15
N TYR A 401 16.44 13.19 -20.32
CA TYR A 401 17.64 13.59 -21.06
C TYR A 401 18.06 14.99 -20.62
N GLN A 402 19.36 15.21 -20.46
CA GLN A 402 19.92 16.54 -20.19
C GLN A 402 21.15 16.81 -21.05
N TYR A 403 21.26 18.05 -21.54
CA TYR A 403 22.29 18.48 -22.48
C TYR A 403 23.10 19.62 -21.86
N ASN A 404 24.36 19.35 -21.52
CA ASN A 404 25.22 20.32 -20.85
C ASN A 404 26.04 21.15 -21.83
N THR A 405 26.75 20.48 -22.74
CA THR A 405 27.56 21.14 -23.77
C THR A 405 27.21 20.53 -25.12
N MET A 406 26.67 21.31 -26.03
CA MET A 406 26.26 20.88 -27.37
C MET A 406 26.92 21.77 -28.43
N THR A 407 28.26 21.77 -28.45
CA THR A 407 29.04 22.60 -29.36
C THR A 407 29.09 21.99 -30.75
N GLY A 408 28.85 22.81 -31.78
CA GLY A 408 29.05 22.42 -33.17
C GLY A 408 27.96 21.51 -33.72
N ILE A 409 26.72 21.59 -33.22
CA ILE A 409 25.60 20.78 -33.74
C ILE A 409 25.35 21.01 -35.26
N ASN A 410 25.57 22.23 -35.76
CA ASN A 410 25.26 22.62 -37.15
C ASN A 410 26.31 22.22 -38.21
N VAL A 411 27.16 21.23 -37.95
CA VAL A 411 28.23 20.81 -38.87
C VAL A 411 27.78 19.79 -39.95
N GLY A 412 26.46 19.64 -40.14
CA GLY A 412 25.85 18.73 -41.11
C GLY A 412 25.65 17.30 -40.58
N TRP A 413 24.72 16.56 -41.20
CA TRP A 413 24.28 15.16 -40.96
C TRP A 413 23.09 14.95 -39.99
N GLY A 414 22.71 15.96 -39.20
CA GLY A 414 21.54 15.88 -38.30
C GLY A 414 21.79 14.93 -37.12
N ALA A 415 20.74 14.55 -36.38
CA ALA A 415 20.79 13.52 -35.34
C ALA A 415 19.37 13.00 -35.05
N THR A 416 19.23 11.95 -34.26
CA THR A 416 17.95 11.54 -33.67
C THR A 416 17.98 11.67 -32.15
N ILE A 417 16.95 12.32 -31.60
CA ILE A 417 16.62 12.30 -30.17
C ILE A 417 15.23 11.69 -30.04
N GLY A 418 15.08 10.62 -29.28
CA GLY A 418 13.84 9.87 -29.21
C GLY A 418 13.94 8.60 -28.38
N TRP A 419 12.96 7.72 -28.55
CA TRP A 419 12.90 6.44 -27.87
C TRP A 419 11.96 5.48 -28.63
N GLN A 420 12.12 4.17 -28.43
CA GLN A 420 11.17 3.17 -28.92
C GLN A 420 11.18 1.88 -28.11
N ASP A 421 10.07 1.17 -28.17
CA ASP A 421 9.82 -0.09 -27.48
C ASP A 421 10.59 -1.27 -28.08
N GLU A 422 10.46 -2.44 -27.45
CA GLU A 422 11.07 -3.70 -27.87
C GLU A 422 10.53 -4.23 -29.21
N THR A 423 9.26 -3.93 -29.54
CA THR A 423 8.64 -4.39 -30.79
C THR A 423 8.95 -3.45 -31.97
N ARG A 424 9.49 -2.25 -31.69
CA ARG A 424 9.76 -1.18 -32.67
C ARG A 424 8.48 -0.65 -33.33
N THR A 425 7.36 -0.75 -32.64
CA THR A 425 6.05 -0.28 -33.12
C THR A 425 5.53 0.91 -32.32
N GLN A 426 6.09 1.15 -31.14
CA GLN A 426 5.75 2.25 -30.26
C GLN A 426 7.02 3.04 -29.91
N GLY A 427 6.88 4.36 -29.83
CA GLY A 427 8.04 5.22 -29.59
C GLY A 427 7.69 6.68 -29.87
N GLY A 428 8.71 7.52 -29.83
CA GLY A 428 8.58 8.93 -30.14
C GLY A 428 9.88 9.54 -30.60
N THR A 429 9.76 10.54 -31.47
CA THR A 429 10.87 11.35 -31.95
C THR A 429 10.70 12.79 -31.46
N VAL A 430 11.76 13.32 -30.86
CA VAL A 430 11.89 14.73 -30.48
C VAL A 430 12.57 15.51 -31.60
N VAL A 431 13.71 14.98 -32.07
CA VAL A 431 14.52 15.52 -33.16
C VAL A 431 14.83 14.39 -34.12
N HIS A 432 14.74 14.64 -35.42
CA HIS A 432 15.24 13.74 -36.45
C HIS A 432 15.84 14.53 -37.61
N ASN A 433 17.08 14.22 -37.96
CA ASN A 433 17.88 14.97 -38.91
C ASN A 433 17.91 16.46 -38.57
N TYR A 434 17.28 17.31 -39.37
CA TYR A 434 17.20 18.75 -39.16
C TYR A 434 15.83 19.21 -38.63
N SER A 435 14.87 18.29 -38.47
CA SER A 435 13.57 18.59 -37.89
C SER A 435 13.72 18.79 -36.38
N ASN A 436 13.22 19.92 -35.87
CA ASN A 436 13.35 20.36 -34.47
C ASN A 436 14.80 20.50 -33.97
N TYR A 437 15.78 20.58 -34.86
CA TYR A 437 17.20 20.61 -34.50
C TYR A 437 17.58 21.86 -33.69
N ASP A 438 16.87 22.97 -33.90
CA ASP A 438 17.04 24.22 -33.15
C ASP A 438 16.65 24.11 -31.66
N LEU A 439 15.99 23.03 -31.23
CA LEU A 439 15.70 22.77 -29.81
C LEU A 439 16.97 22.40 -29.03
N ILE A 440 18.03 21.95 -29.70
CA ILE A 440 19.22 21.45 -29.03
C ILE A 440 20.10 22.63 -28.62
N HIS A 441 20.22 22.86 -27.32
CA HIS A 441 21.13 23.86 -26.77
C HIS A 441 21.67 23.46 -25.39
N ASP A 442 22.69 24.18 -24.93
CA ASP A 442 23.23 24.03 -23.58
C ASP A 442 22.16 24.34 -22.54
N GLY A 443 22.08 23.53 -21.48
CA GLY A 443 21.09 23.70 -20.42
C GLY A 443 19.69 23.18 -20.76
N TRP A 444 19.54 22.43 -21.86
CA TRP A 444 18.25 21.85 -22.25
C TRP A 444 17.97 20.53 -21.52
N ALA A 445 16.72 20.27 -21.19
CA ALA A 445 16.27 18.98 -20.66
C ALA A 445 14.98 18.50 -21.32
N VAL A 446 14.88 17.19 -21.51
CA VAL A 446 13.73 16.50 -22.09
C VAL A 446 13.28 15.40 -21.17
N ARG A 447 12.08 15.52 -20.59
CA ARG A 447 11.46 14.44 -19.83
C ARG A 447 10.64 13.59 -20.79
N ILE A 448 10.76 12.28 -20.66
CA ILE A 448 9.92 11.27 -21.33
C ILE A 448 9.27 10.43 -20.23
N GLU A 449 7.95 10.32 -20.24
CA GLU A 449 7.20 9.57 -19.22
C GLU A 449 6.02 8.84 -19.84
N ASP A 450 5.67 7.69 -19.30
CA ASP A 450 4.42 7.01 -19.62
C ASP A 450 3.25 7.76 -18.96
N ILE A 451 2.47 8.48 -19.77
CA ILE A 451 1.32 9.24 -19.26
C ILE A 451 0.16 8.33 -18.82
N ASN A 452 0.22 7.04 -19.21
CA ASN A 452 -0.78 6.03 -18.88
C ASN A 452 -0.39 5.18 -17.65
N ALA A 453 0.80 5.36 -17.08
CA ALA A 453 1.23 4.75 -15.82
C ALA A 453 0.48 5.32 -14.58
N GLY A 454 -0.47 6.25 -14.80
CA GLY A 454 -1.24 6.94 -13.76
C GLY A 454 -0.46 8.07 -13.08
N LEU A 455 -1.13 8.86 -12.24
CA LEU A 455 -0.43 9.88 -11.45
C LEU A 455 0.38 9.20 -10.36
N ALA A 456 1.66 9.57 -10.22
CA ALA A 456 2.45 9.13 -9.10
C ALA A 456 1.81 9.66 -7.79
N PRO A 457 1.53 8.80 -6.80
CA PRO A 457 1.06 9.26 -5.51
C PRO A 457 2.16 10.03 -4.78
N PRO A 458 1.81 10.88 -3.80
CA PRO A 458 2.81 11.42 -2.88
C PRO A 458 3.52 10.29 -2.14
N SER A 459 4.71 10.54 -1.64
CA SER A 459 5.49 9.56 -0.85
C SER A 459 5.75 10.08 0.57
N GLY A 460 6.22 9.22 1.47
CA GLY A 460 6.53 9.63 2.85
C GLY A 460 5.34 10.23 3.61
N PHE A 461 4.11 9.80 3.32
CA PHE A 461 2.91 10.33 3.96
C PHE A 461 2.85 9.88 5.43
N THR A 462 2.91 10.84 6.34
CA THR A 462 2.89 10.61 7.79
C THR A 462 1.83 11.45 8.47
N ALA A 463 1.37 10.98 9.64
CA ALA A 463 0.42 11.67 10.50
C ALA A 463 0.99 11.74 11.92
N THR A 464 1.19 12.96 12.44
CA THR A 464 1.75 13.20 13.78
C THR A 464 0.69 13.80 14.68
N ALA A 465 0.30 13.08 15.72
CA ALA A 465 -0.72 13.53 16.68
C ALA A 465 -0.16 14.48 17.73
N SER A 466 -0.95 15.48 18.09
CA SER A 466 -0.80 16.33 19.27
C SER A 466 -2.19 16.60 19.89
N TYR A 467 -2.26 17.48 20.89
CA TYR A 467 -3.52 17.76 21.58
C TYR A 467 -4.59 18.29 20.62
N GLN A 468 -5.67 17.53 20.43
CA GLN A 468 -6.77 17.86 19.51
C GLN A 468 -6.33 18.15 18.05
N ASN A 469 -5.17 17.66 17.65
CA ASN A 469 -4.59 17.97 16.35
C ASN A 469 -3.84 16.77 15.74
N VAL A 470 -3.84 16.70 14.43
CA VAL A 470 -2.92 15.84 13.66
C VAL A 470 -2.29 16.67 12.55
N ASP A 471 -0.96 16.73 12.55
CA ASP A 471 -0.20 17.32 11.46
C ASP A 471 0.20 16.22 10.46
N LEU A 472 -0.22 16.40 9.22
CA LEU A 472 0.11 15.56 8.09
C LEU A 472 1.32 16.14 7.36
N SER A 473 2.23 15.28 6.93
CA SER A 473 3.33 15.66 6.03
C SER A 473 3.56 14.61 4.95
N TRP A 474 4.01 15.04 3.78
CA TRP A 474 4.34 14.16 2.67
C TRP A 474 5.43 14.78 1.79
N THR A 475 6.06 13.94 0.97
CA THR A 475 6.88 14.39 -0.15
C THR A 475 6.00 14.52 -1.39
N ALA A 476 6.18 15.61 -2.13
CA ALA A 476 5.41 15.90 -3.34
C ALA A 476 5.47 14.75 -4.35
N SER A 477 4.42 14.61 -5.17
CA SER A 477 4.43 13.70 -6.32
C SER A 477 5.56 14.05 -7.29
N SER A 478 6.11 13.03 -7.94
CA SER A 478 7.06 13.21 -9.04
C SER A 478 6.36 13.54 -10.37
N SER A 479 5.03 13.47 -10.45
CA SER A 479 4.27 13.84 -11.63
C SER A 479 4.00 15.35 -11.65
N ASP A 480 4.58 16.07 -12.61
CA ASP A 480 4.38 17.53 -12.77
C ASP A 480 2.96 17.89 -13.25
N SER A 481 2.21 16.92 -13.76
CA SER A 481 0.80 17.09 -14.14
C SER A 481 -0.15 17.21 -12.95
N VAL A 482 0.36 17.07 -11.71
CA VAL A 482 -0.41 17.21 -10.48
C VAL A 482 -0.70 18.68 -10.19
N THR A 483 -1.99 19.02 -10.15
CA THR A 483 -2.46 20.37 -9.82
C THR A 483 -2.70 20.56 -8.33
N ASN A 484 -3.12 19.50 -7.64
CA ASN A 484 -3.46 19.57 -6.22
C ASN A 484 -3.40 18.18 -5.57
N TYR A 485 -3.29 18.16 -4.25
CA TYR A 485 -3.49 16.97 -3.44
C TYR A 485 -4.90 16.99 -2.84
N VAL A 486 -5.56 15.84 -2.82
CA VAL A 486 -6.84 15.65 -2.13
C VAL A 486 -6.61 14.83 -0.88
N ILE A 487 -7.02 15.39 0.25
CA ILE A 487 -6.86 14.86 1.60
C ILE A 487 -8.20 14.27 2.00
N TYR A 488 -8.17 13.07 2.55
CA TYR A 488 -9.32 12.32 3.02
C TYR A 488 -9.18 12.05 4.51
N ARG A 489 -10.29 11.93 5.24
CA ARG A 489 -10.25 11.61 6.67
C ARG A 489 -11.49 10.85 7.12
N GLY A 490 -11.29 9.81 7.92
CA GLY A 490 -12.35 9.08 8.60
C GLY A 490 -11.93 8.60 9.99
N THR A 491 -12.88 7.99 10.70
CA THR A 491 -12.63 7.28 11.98
C THR A 491 -12.49 5.77 11.78
N SER A 492 -12.46 5.31 10.53
CA SER A 492 -12.17 3.93 10.12
C SER A 492 -11.19 3.95 8.96
N SER A 493 -10.29 2.96 8.88
CA SER A 493 -9.38 2.78 7.75
C SER A 493 -10.09 2.47 6.44
N THR A 494 -11.30 1.93 6.51
CA THR A 494 -12.10 1.49 5.34
C THR A 494 -13.09 2.55 4.85
N SER A 495 -13.21 3.69 5.54
CA SER A 495 -14.15 4.76 5.16
C SER A 495 -13.47 6.12 5.29
N LEU A 496 -12.99 6.63 4.16
CA LEU A 496 -12.24 7.87 4.06
C LEU A 496 -12.94 8.85 3.09
N PRO A 497 -13.93 9.63 3.55
CA PRO A 497 -14.50 10.70 2.74
C PRO A 497 -13.48 11.83 2.52
N PRO A 498 -13.60 12.61 1.42
CA PRO A 498 -12.77 13.80 1.20
C PRO A 498 -12.91 14.78 2.38
N LEU A 499 -11.77 15.24 2.89
CA LEU A 499 -11.68 16.24 3.94
C LEU A 499 -11.41 17.63 3.34
N ASP A 500 -10.35 17.74 2.54
CA ASP A 500 -9.88 19.01 1.99
C ASP A 500 -8.98 18.79 0.76
N SER A 501 -8.53 19.86 0.12
CA SER A 501 -7.53 19.82 -0.95
C SER A 501 -6.58 21.00 -0.87
N VAL A 502 -5.29 20.76 -1.19
CA VAL A 502 -4.24 21.77 -1.17
C VAL A 502 -3.51 21.81 -2.51
N ALA A 503 -2.91 22.95 -2.87
CA ALA A 503 -2.15 23.08 -4.11
C ALA A 503 -0.97 22.08 -4.17
N SER A 504 -0.52 21.73 -5.38
CA SER A 504 0.58 20.75 -5.58
C SER A 504 1.93 21.16 -4.97
N SER A 505 2.11 22.45 -4.66
CA SER A 505 3.27 22.98 -3.94
C SER A 505 3.23 22.81 -2.43
N VAL A 506 2.09 22.37 -1.86
CA VAL A 506 1.91 22.18 -0.41
C VAL A 506 2.23 20.73 -0.05
N THR A 507 3.07 20.56 0.97
CA THR A 507 3.56 19.25 1.44
C THR A 507 3.21 18.95 2.91
N SER A 508 2.34 19.76 3.50
CA SER A 508 1.89 19.59 4.89
C SER A 508 0.47 20.12 5.08
N TYR A 509 -0.27 19.52 6.02
CA TYR A 509 -1.63 19.94 6.39
C TYR A 509 -1.89 19.72 7.88
N SER A 510 -2.47 20.71 8.56
CA SER A 510 -2.79 20.62 9.99
C SER A 510 -4.29 20.43 10.17
N ASN A 511 -4.70 19.30 10.76
CA ASN A 511 -6.09 18.97 11.03
C ASN A 511 -6.41 19.17 12.53
N THR A 512 -7.02 20.31 12.85
CA THR A 512 -7.30 20.75 14.23
C THR A 512 -8.69 20.34 14.73
N SER A 513 -8.98 20.64 16.00
CA SER A 513 -10.30 20.45 16.63
C SER A 513 -10.76 18.98 16.68
N LEU A 514 -9.81 18.07 16.85
CA LEU A 514 -10.05 16.63 16.95
C LEU A 514 -10.31 16.19 18.39
N THR A 515 -10.97 15.03 18.53
CA THR A 515 -11.20 14.44 19.85
C THR A 515 -9.99 13.61 20.28
N ASN A 516 -9.41 13.92 21.44
CA ASN A 516 -8.32 13.11 21.99
C ASN A 516 -8.77 11.68 22.32
N GLY A 517 -7.89 10.71 22.07
CA GLY A 517 -8.17 9.28 22.23
C GLY A 517 -8.95 8.64 21.08
N THR A 518 -9.47 9.43 20.14
CA THR A 518 -10.12 8.91 18.92
C THR A 518 -9.07 8.71 17.83
N ALA A 519 -8.97 7.50 17.27
CA ALA A 519 -8.12 7.25 16.12
C ALA A 519 -8.71 7.89 14.85
N TYR A 520 -7.89 8.66 14.14
CA TYR A 520 -8.24 9.22 12.84
C TYR A 520 -7.35 8.61 11.76
N TYR A 521 -7.99 8.22 10.67
CA TYR A 521 -7.33 7.69 9.47
C TYR A 521 -7.39 8.76 8.39
N TYR A 522 -6.29 8.91 7.66
CA TYR A 522 -6.13 9.89 6.60
C TYR A 522 -5.79 9.19 5.29
N GLY A 523 -6.29 9.75 4.20
CA GLY A 523 -5.93 9.39 2.84
C GLY A 523 -5.35 10.58 2.10
N LEU A 524 -4.43 10.34 1.17
CA LEU A 524 -3.85 11.38 0.32
C LEU A 524 -3.74 10.87 -1.12
N LYS A 525 -4.23 11.66 -2.08
CA LYS A 525 -4.11 11.40 -3.51
C LYS A 525 -3.59 12.62 -4.24
N SER A 526 -2.75 12.41 -5.24
CA SER A 526 -2.46 13.41 -6.27
C SER A 526 -3.66 13.54 -7.20
N LYS A 527 -3.92 14.75 -7.71
CA LYS A 527 -4.96 15.02 -8.71
C LYS A 527 -4.42 15.91 -9.82
N SER A 528 -4.74 15.60 -11.06
CA SER A 528 -4.38 16.39 -12.25
C SER A 528 -5.49 17.36 -12.67
N ALA A 529 -5.15 18.28 -13.58
CA ALA A 529 -6.09 19.24 -14.17
C ALA A 529 -7.26 18.56 -14.90
N SER A 530 -7.02 17.38 -15.51
CA SER A 530 -8.03 16.59 -16.22
C SER A 530 -8.94 15.79 -15.28
N GLY A 531 -8.63 15.76 -13.98
CA GLY A 531 -9.44 15.10 -12.96
C GLY A 531 -8.99 13.69 -12.58
N SER A 532 -7.92 13.15 -13.18
CA SER A 532 -7.35 11.85 -12.81
C SER A 532 -6.73 11.89 -11.41
N TYR A 533 -6.72 10.74 -10.73
CA TYR A 533 -6.15 10.58 -9.39
C TYR A 533 -5.03 9.54 -9.34
N SER A 534 -4.09 9.71 -8.42
CA SER A 534 -3.15 8.64 -8.05
C SER A 534 -3.82 7.57 -7.17
N VAL A 535 -3.10 6.48 -6.93
CA VAL A 535 -3.38 5.59 -5.79
C VAL A 535 -3.36 6.37 -4.46
N MET A 536 -4.11 5.89 -3.47
CA MET A 536 -4.20 6.54 -2.16
C MET A 536 -3.02 6.15 -1.26
N ARG A 537 -2.40 7.13 -0.61
CA ARG A 537 -1.55 6.88 0.57
C ARG A 537 -2.38 7.03 1.83
N THR A 538 -2.14 6.17 2.81
CA THR A 538 -2.84 6.21 4.09
C THR A 538 -1.87 6.41 5.24
N ALA A 539 -2.35 7.11 6.27
CA ALA A 539 -1.67 7.26 7.55
C ALA A 539 -2.73 7.37 8.64
N SER A 540 -2.39 7.07 9.89
CA SER A 540 -3.32 7.25 11.00
C SER A 540 -2.60 7.80 12.22
N ALA A 541 -3.35 8.52 13.04
CA ALA A 541 -2.85 9.04 14.31
C ALA A 541 -4.02 9.21 15.29
N THR A 542 -3.71 9.09 16.57
CA THR A 542 -4.67 9.29 17.67
C THR A 542 -4.21 10.51 18.47
N PRO A 543 -4.86 11.68 18.29
CA PRO A 543 -4.62 12.86 19.12
C PRO A 543 -4.62 12.51 20.60
N ASN A 544 -3.65 13.05 21.34
CA ASN A 544 -3.58 12.87 22.79
C ASN A 544 -2.84 14.03 23.45
N VAL A 545 -3.09 14.20 24.74
CA VAL A 545 -2.31 15.08 25.62
C VAL A 545 -0.94 14.45 25.90
N ALA A 546 0.11 15.27 25.87
CA ALA A 546 1.48 14.81 26.12
C ALA A 546 1.67 14.35 27.58
N PRO A 547 2.42 13.26 27.83
CA PRO A 547 2.75 12.84 29.19
C PRO A 547 3.89 13.68 29.80
N PRO A 548 4.01 13.75 31.14
CA PRO A 548 5.21 14.27 31.78
C PRO A 548 6.39 13.33 31.51
N THR A 549 7.62 13.81 31.71
CA THR A 549 8.84 13.02 31.47
C THR A 549 9.82 13.13 32.63
N SER A 550 10.88 12.31 32.63
CA SER A 550 11.98 12.39 33.60
C SER A 550 11.52 12.32 35.07
N LEU A 551 10.54 11.45 35.37
CA LEU A 551 10.08 11.23 36.75
C LEU A 551 11.23 10.69 37.60
N SER A 552 11.38 11.23 38.80
CA SER A 552 12.35 10.83 39.82
C SER A 552 11.69 10.86 41.20
N ALA A 553 12.21 10.05 42.12
CA ALA A 553 11.72 9.94 43.49
C ALA A 553 12.87 10.03 44.49
N THR A 554 12.73 10.89 45.51
CA THR A 554 13.69 11.03 46.61
C THR A 554 12.99 10.72 47.93
N ALA A 555 13.44 9.66 48.60
CA ALA A 555 12.91 9.22 49.89
C ALA A 555 13.40 10.11 51.05
N SER A 556 12.54 10.31 52.04
CA SER A 556 12.83 10.94 53.34
C SER A 556 12.01 10.23 54.42
N THR A 557 12.13 10.64 55.70
CA THR A 557 11.32 10.05 56.78
C THR A 557 9.83 10.16 56.47
N SER A 558 9.17 9.00 56.36
CA SER A 558 7.73 8.88 56.13
C SER A 558 7.18 9.65 54.91
N GLN A 559 8.03 9.96 53.93
CA GLN A 559 7.63 10.67 52.72
C GLN A 559 8.53 10.40 51.53
N VAL A 560 8.01 10.66 50.33
CA VAL A 560 8.76 10.65 49.07
C VAL A 560 8.48 11.95 48.33
N THR A 561 9.53 12.66 47.93
CA THR A 561 9.41 13.81 47.03
C THR A 561 9.62 13.34 45.59
N LEU A 562 8.60 13.53 44.76
CA LEU A 562 8.61 13.26 43.34
C LEU A 562 8.97 14.54 42.58
N SER A 563 9.76 14.42 41.54
CA SER A 563 10.09 15.53 40.63
C SER A 563 10.17 15.04 39.20
N TRP A 564 9.69 15.84 38.25
CA TRP A 564 9.59 15.48 36.84
C TRP A 564 9.72 16.71 35.94
N THR A 565 9.81 16.47 34.63
CA THR A 565 9.64 17.51 33.60
C THR A 565 8.18 17.54 33.19
N VAL A 566 7.53 18.70 33.31
CA VAL A 566 6.11 18.87 32.95
C VAL A 566 5.88 18.61 31.46
N ALA A 567 4.67 18.14 31.12
CA ALA A 567 4.27 17.96 29.74
C ALA A 567 4.18 19.32 29.03
N THR A 568 4.72 19.40 27.81
CA THR A 568 4.63 20.59 26.94
C THR A 568 3.54 20.39 25.89
N GLY A 569 2.60 21.33 25.79
CA GLY A 569 1.51 21.30 24.80
C GLY A 569 0.28 22.06 25.30
N GLU A 570 -0.58 22.48 24.39
CA GLU A 570 -1.87 23.08 24.77
C GLU A 570 -2.76 22.06 25.48
N GLY A 571 -3.64 22.53 26.36
CA GLY A 571 -4.69 21.72 26.96
C GLY A 571 -4.30 20.82 28.14
N VAL A 572 -3.06 20.86 28.63
CA VAL A 572 -2.69 20.17 29.88
C VAL A 572 -3.29 20.92 31.07
N GLU A 573 -4.11 20.25 31.87
CA GLU A 573 -4.75 20.84 33.06
C GLU A 573 -3.92 20.61 34.33
N LYS A 574 -3.52 19.36 34.58
CA LYS A 574 -2.73 18.94 35.76
C LYS A 574 -2.07 17.57 35.58
N THR A 575 -1.19 17.22 36.52
CA THR A 575 -0.55 15.90 36.59
C THR A 575 -1.24 15.04 37.65
N PHE A 576 -1.59 13.82 37.30
CA PHE A 576 -2.06 12.78 38.22
C PHE A 576 -0.90 11.89 38.68
N ILE A 577 -0.90 11.57 39.97
CA ILE A 577 0.16 10.83 40.64
C ILE A 577 -0.43 9.53 41.18
N TYR A 578 0.13 8.42 40.74
CA TYR A 578 -0.27 7.09 41.16
C TYR A 578 0.78 6.48 42.08
N GLN A 579 0.34 5.70 43.07
CA GLN A 579 1.18 5.05 44.06
C GLN A 579 0.71 3.61 44.30
N GLY A 580 1.65 2.71 44.58
CA GLY A 580 1.36 1.38 45.10
C GLY A 580 2.54 0.78 45.86
N THR A 581 2.32 -0.33 46.56
CA THR A 581 3.39 -1.16 47.14
C THR A 581 3.82 -2.31 46.21
N SER A 582 3.25 -2.36 45.00
CA SER A 582 3.63 -3.26 43.92
C SER A 582 3.65 -2.46 42.61
N SER A 583 4.66 -2.68 41.77
CA SER A 583 4.77 -2.05 40.44
C SER A 583 3.64 -2.43 39.48
N SER A 584 2.94 -3.54 39.74
CA SER A 584 1.81 -4.01 38.94
C SER A 584 0.44 -3.45 39.37
N SER A 585 0.38 -2.71 40.47
CA SER A 585 -0.90 -2.20 41.01
C SER A 585 -0.68 -0.85 41.70
N LEU A 586 -0.85 0.23 40.92
CA LEU A 586 -0.79 1.60 41.41
C LEU A 586 -2.17 2.25 41.30
N ILE A 587 -2.56 2.99 42.33
CA ILE A 587 -3.84 3.72 42.40
C ILE A 587 -3.59 5.23 42.47
N LEU A 588 -4.56 6.03 42.04
CA LEU A 588 -4.45 7.48 42.10
C LEU A 588 -4.32 7.93 43.56
N ALA A 589 -3.20 8.55 43.90
CA ALA A 589 -2.87 9.00 45.24
C ALA A 589 -3.00 10.52 45.40
N ASP A 590 -2.62 11.28 44.36
CA ASP A 590 -2.65 12.74 44.40
C ASP A 590 -2.67 13.36 42.98
N SER A 591 -2.73 14.69 42.91
CA SER A 591 -2.59 15.47 41.68
C SER A 591 -1.93 16.84 41.97
N THR A 592 -1.45 17.51 40.92
CA THR A 592 -1.03 18.91 41.01
C THR A 592 -2.22 19.86 40.90
N SER A 593 -2.04 21.11 41.35
CA SER A 593 -3.04 22.18 41.20
C SER A 593 -3.19 22.68 39.76
N ASP A 594 -2.12 22.56 38.98
CA ASP A 594 -1.98 23.11 37.63
C ASP A 594 -0.95 22.28 36.83
N ALA A 595 -0.82 22.59 35.54
CA ALA A 595 0.10 21.94 34.62
C ALA A 595 1.58 22.35 34.78
N SER A 596 1.85 23.48 35.44
CA SER A 596 3.22 24.02 35.58
C SER A 596 3.99 23.43 36.76
N THR A 597 3.28 22.82 37.71
CA THR A 597 3.86 22.20 38.89
C THR A 597 4.65 20.93 38.51
N ALA A 598 5.96 20.94 38.79
CA ALA A 598 6.92 19.90 38.41
C ALA A 598 7.37 18.99 39.58
N THR A 599 6.78 19.16 40.76
CA THR A 599 7.18 18.45 41.99
C THR A 599 5.98 18.19 42.90
N LYS A 600 6.02 17.09 43.66
CA LYS A 600 5.05 16.78 44.70
C LYS A 600 5.66 15.90 45.79
N THR A 601 5.44 16.25 47.05
CA THR A 601 5.80 15.41 48.19
C THR A 601 4.60 14.60 48.65
N ILE A 602 4.74 13.28 48.70
CA ILE A 602 3.77 12.34 49.25
C ILE A 602 4.18 11.97 50.67
N THR A 603 3.36 12.34 51.64
CA THR A 603 3.63 12.17 53.08
C THR A 603 2.83 11.00 53.68
N GLY A 604 3.17 10.59 54.91
CA GLY A 604 2.42 9.57 55.64
C GLY A 604 2.73 8.13 55.18
N LEU A 605 3.89 7.94 54.57
CA LEU A 605 4.36 6.64 54.10
C LEU A 605 5.02 5.85 55.24
N THR A 606 4.93 4.53 55.18
CA THR A 606 5.56 3.63 56.16
C THR A 606 7.04 3.47 55.81
N ASN A 607 7.93 3.77 56.76
CA ASN A 607 9.36 3.55 56.57
C ASN A 607 9.70 2.07 56.35
N ASN A 608 10.73 1.80 55.55
CA ASN A 608 11.17 0.49 55.09
C ASN A 608 10.17 -0.27 54.21
N THR A 609 9.11 0.40 53.74
CA THR A 609 8.22 -0.12 52.69
C THR A 609 8.60 0.52 51.36
N THR A 610 8.85 -0.29 50.34
CA THR A 610 9.09 0.22 48.98
C THR A 610 7.77 0.63 48.34
N TYR A 611 7.73 1.85 47.83
CA TYR A 611 6.60 2.40 47.09
C TYR A 611 7.00 2.63 45.63
N TYR A 612 6.07 2.35 44.74
CA TYR A 612 6.20 2.57 43.30
C TYR A 612 5.30 3.73 42.90
N PHE A 613 5.81 4.61 42.03
CA PHE A 613 5.11 5.80 41.55
C PHE A 613 5.17 5.89 40.04
N ASN A 614 4.06 6.21 39.40
CA ASN A 614 4.05 6.72 38.03
C ASN A 614 3.12 7.93 37.95
N ILE A 615 3.27 8.73 36.90
CA ILE A 615 2.48 9.94 36.70
C ILE A 615 1.93 9.99 35.27
N ARG A 616 0.87 10.78 35.06
CA ARG A 616 0.36 11.12 33.73
C ARG A 616 -0.30 12.48 33.72
N SER A 617 -0.41 13.09 32.54
CA SER A 617 -1.15 14.33 32.35
C SER A 617 -2.64 14.06 32.26
N ARG A 618 -3.43 14.98 32.79
CA ARG A 618 -4.84 15.15 32.50
C ARG A 618 -5.03 16.44 31.72
N ALA A 619 -5.80 16.38 30.65
CA ALA A 619 -6.14 17.53 29.84
C ALA A 619 -7.45 18.21 30.27
N ASP A 620 -7.67 19.44 29.78
CA ASP A 620 -8.87 20.25 30.05
C ASP A 620 -10.17 19.59 29.57
N ASP A 621 -10.09 18.80 28.49
CA ASP A 621 -11.20 17.98 27.96
C ASP A 621 -11.42 16.67 28.76
N GLY A 622 -10.61 16.43 29.80
CA GLY A 622 -10.66 15.26 30.65
C GLY A 622 -9.89 14.04 30.11
N SER A 623 -9.30 14.11 28.92
CA SER A 623 -8.45 13.05 28.37
C SER A 623 -7.17 12.87 29.19
N LEU A 624 -6.54 11.70 29.05
CA LEU A 624 -5.42 11.27 29.86
C LEU A 624 -4.27 10.80 28.97
N SER A 625 -3.06 11.25 29.26
CA SER A 625 -1.87 10.75 28.57
C SER A 625 -1.58 9.31 28.96
N SER A 626 -0.61 8.70 28.27
CA SER A 626 0.09 7.53 28.79
C SER A 626 0.72 7.83 30.15
N VAL A 627 0.89 6.80 30.96
CA VAL A 627 1.67 6.89 32.21
C VAL A 627 3.17 6.86 31.91
N THR A 628 3.96 7.52 32.75
CA THR A 628 5.41 7.37 32.75
C THR A 628 5.79 5.95 33.15
N SER A 629 7.04 5.56 32.85
CA SER A 629 7.69 4.46 33.58
C SER A 629 7.60 4.73 35.08
N TYR A 630 7.47 3.67 35.87
CA TYR A 630 7.46 3.82 37.31
C TYR A 630 8.86 4.11 37.85
N VAL A 631 8.92 4.86 38.95
CA VAL A 631 10.08 4.95 39.83
C VAL A 631 9.73 4.33 41.17
N GLU A 632 10.73 3.92 41.93
CA GLU A 632 10.54 3.39 43.27
C GLU A 632 11.34 4.19 44.30
N ALA A 633 10.81 4.25 45.51
CA ALA A 633 11.48 4.83 46.65
C ALA A 633 11.07 4.11 47.92
N THR A 634 12.02 3.91 48.83
CA THR A 634 11.78 3.32 50.14
C THR A 634 12.07 4.39 51.19
N PRO A 635 11.04 5.03 51.78
CA PRO A 635 11.19 5.93 52.92
C PRO A 635 12.02 5.27 54.01
N VAL A 636 13.00 5.99 54.51
CA VAL A 636 13.83 5.56 55.63
C VAL A 636 13.84 6.68 56.64
N TYR A 637 14.05 6.32 57.90
CA TYR A 637 14.28 7.31 58.93
C TYR A 637 15.57 8.09 58.62
N SER A 638 15.46 9.40 58.47
CA SER A 638 16.57 10.32 58.26
C SER A 638 16.85 11.08 59.57
N GLY A 639 17.71 10.50 60.38
CA GLY A 639 18.27 11.10 61.59
C GLY A 639 19.37 10.19 62.16
N PRO A 640 20.18 10.64 63.13
CA PRO A 640 21.12 9.77 63.83
C PRO A 640 20.40 8.52 64.36
N VAL A 641 21.04 7.37 64.22
CA VAL A 641 20.59 6.15 64.90
C VAL A 641 21.11 6.23 66.33
N TRP A 642 20.24 6.50 67.29
CA TRP A 642 20.54 6.45 68.71
C TRP A 642 20.42 5.00 69.20
N TRP A 643 21.56 4.37 69.46
CA TRP A 643 21.62 2.98 69.91
C TRP A 643 21.34 2.91 71.39
N VAL A 644 20.51 1.95 71.79
CA VAL A 644 20.20 1.65 73.19
C VAL A 644 20.55 0.19 73.44
N SER A 645 21.40 -0.07 74.42
CA SER A 645 21.72 -1.44 74.83
C SER A 645 21.62 -1.60 76.34
N ALA A 646 20.87 -2.61 76.79
CA ALA A 646 20.79 -2.95 78.21
C ALA A 646 22.09 -3.57 78.75
N SER A 647 23.04 -3.91 77.87
CA SER A 647 24.30 -4.59 78.20
C SER A 647 25.42 -3.63 78.65
N VAL A 648 25.28 -2.32 78.41
CA VAL A 648 26.26 -1.33 78.86
C VAL A 648 25.97 -0.87 80.30
N SER A 649 27.04 -0.67 81.08
CA SER A 649 26.94 -0.30 82.50
C SER A 649 26.68 1.19 82.73
N THR A 650 26.94 2.05 81.75
CA THR A 650 26.85 3.51 81.83
C THR A 650 26.17 4.07 80.60
N ASP A 651 25.51 5.22 80.73
CA ASP A 651 24.88 5.91 79.60
C ASP A 651 25.97 6.47 78.66
N GLY A 652 25.95 6.05 77.40
CA GLY A 652 26.89 6.50 76.37
C GLY A 652 26.42 7.76 75.64
N ASP A 653 27.04 8.04 74.50
CA ASP A 653 26.64 9.13 73.60
C ASP A 653 25.61 8.70 72.55
N GLY A 654 25.14 7.45 72.62
CA GLY A 654 24.11 6.90 71.73
C GLY A 654 24.61 6.50 70.34
N THR A 655 25.93 6.47 70.11
CA THR A 655 26.51 5.86 68.91
C THR A 655 26.52 4.32 69.00
N SER A 656 26.79 3.63 67.88
CA SER A 656 26.82 2.16 67.85
C SER A 656 27.93 1.54 68.72
N THR A 657 28.97 2.29 69.03
CA THR A 657 30.09 1.87 69.89
C THR A 657 29.90 2.24 71.35
N THR A 658 29.10 3.26 71.63
CA THR A 658 28.80 3.76 72.98
C THR A 658 27.29 4.04 73.12
N PRO A 659 26.44 3.00 73.12
CA PRO A 659 24.99 3.16 73.14
C PRO A 659 24.49 3.77 74.44
N PHE A 660 23.33 4.41 74.41
CA PHE A 660 22.58 4.76 75.60
C PHE A 660 22.19 3.49 76.37
N ARG A 661 22.14 3.58 77.69
CA ARG A 661 21.69 2.48 78.54
C ARG A 661 20.17 2.37 78.58
N TYR A 662 19.48 3.50 78.50
CA TYR A 662 18.03 3.59 78.63
C TYR A 662 17.39 4.19 77.38
N ILE A 663 16.24 3.65 76.99
CA ILE A 663 15.46 4.17 75.86
C ILE A 663 15.02 5.62 76.09
N SER A 664 14.79 6.02 77.34
CA SER A 664 14.47 7.41 77.71
C SER A 664 15.58 8.39 77.37
N SER A 665 16.85 7.99 77.52
CA SER A 665 18.00 8.82 77.17
C SER A 665 18.06 9.04 75.65
N ALA A 666 17.85 7.98 74.88
CA ALA A 666 17.77 8.06 73.42
C ALA A 666 16.59 8.91 72.95
N ILE A 667 15.40 8.76 73.55
CA ILE A 667 14.22 9.58 73.22
C ILE A 667 14.46 11.07 73.55
N THR A 668 15.20 11.36 74.62
CA THR A 668 15.51 12.75 75.01
C THR A 668 16.54 13.39 74.08
N ALA A 669 17.50 12.60 73.58
CA ALA A 669 18.52 13.04 72.64
C ALA A 669 18.00 13.14 71.19
N ALA A 670 17.01 12.30 70.86
CA ALA A 670 16.38 12.25 69.54
C ALA A 670 15.65 13.55 69.21
N ALA A 671 15.97 14.13 68.06
CA ALA A 671 15.13 15.12 67.40
C ALA A 671 13.93 14.46 66.70
N GLU A 672 13.00 15.27 66.19
CA GLU A 672 11.98 14.78 65.27
C GLU A 672 12.65 14.08 64.08
N ASP A 673 12.11 12.93 63.68
CA ASP A 673 12.63 12.03 62.63
C ASP A 673 13.91 11.20 62.94
N ASP A 674 14.48 11.30 64.13
CA ASP A 674 15.59 10.45 64.57
C ASP A 674 15.17 8.98 64.85
N THR A 675 16.10 8.04 64.67
CA THR A 675 15.83 6.61 64.94
C THR A 675 16.39 6.18 66.28
N VAL A 676 15.56 5.60 67.15
CA VAL A 676 16.04 4.89 68.35
C VAL A 676 16.10 3.39 68.05
N LYS A 677 17.29 2.79 68.13
CA LYS A 677 17.52 1.37 67.85
C LYS A 677 17.88 0.60 69.12
N LEU A 678 17.03 -0.34 69.51
CA LEU A 678 17.28 -1.25 70.63
C LEU A 678 18.14 -2.43 70.16
N THR A 679 19.20 -2.75 70.89
CA THR A 679 20.14 -3.84 70.55
C THR A 679 20.57 -4.69 71.72
#